data_AF-A0A0T6B1U8-F1
#
_entry.id   AF-A0A0T6B1U8-F1
#
_cell.length_a   1.000
_cell.length_b   1.000
_cell.length_c   1.000
_cell.angle_alpha   90.00
_cell.angle_beta   90.00
_cell.angle_gamma   90.00
#
_symmetry.space_group_name_H-M   'P 1'
#
loop_
_entity.id
_entity.type
_entity.pdbx_description
1 polymer ?
#
loop_
_entity_poly.entity_id
_entity_poly.type
_entity_poly.pdbx_seq_one_letter_code
_entity_poly.pdbx_strand_id
1 'polypeptide(L)'
;ESGSSLLCHPSPTLLKLVPKMDTSAIVSNNQSNNSLCSEGADDFSLMQRPTMRFLLQQHDLESLQLAMKQALRKAMCRVYAMQSLNWLLRSVTQPVCLHDLLWWFVTSLSPVDIELESEEDNKPPRKMDDQDINVCEHPLSDITIAGDAVHPLPSTFHTLLQTIADLMVLLPMGSALQQMAVRCWGIKFLPTDHSFLHRSQVFSNISKILSRSEEIEDTTISMHESALNQAACLVESLKDLTQYIEIKASSRLAMIGSLTDGSTETFWESGDEDRNKTKILTVICAHGHHPRLICVHIDNCRDLANKISTITFFSGPNSEELVKLRTVEVETRLLGGWVNCPIQGPQDSIIRLEMKGPDNSVRIRQIRVLGEIDGESLKVGKQYNATTIQQRNCESETLRVFRLITSQVFGKLVLVDPDSQNVNMNNLDSGSVSASESLEPLEESNDLREHMVGILFSRSKLTHLQKQVIVHIVQAIRKETMRVKEDWEMMLCSGTAGSASSGQSQDATKSTDTYCFEMLSMVLALSGSSVGRAYLSHQGGLLSDLLSLLHTGSARVQRQVTALLKRMLPEISPESFAKAMNIESLPPKDFSIVAATNKGVNFDTHRTGILDVLLSVIAKSLTVQIKAKGKTNSGGTLKELNTVNLATSIHPRDNVGSRWWLRGYVSRKLAEVIVHLIKDMASGKLSEAWGNVTKAAIAQNILNLTQLGEEQRIPSICLRTPTLWLALASLCVLDKDHVERLSSGQWTKADGQPTPPRPTCSNHDDGETNAVIQCSICGNLCADCDRFLHLHRKTRNHQRQVCKEEEEAIKVELHEGCGRTKLFWLLAVADARTLKALVEYREGGARHRGVGTSGQCRFCGAVGSSGLLAIGNVCADQECQEYARTACTKLLACGHMCGGVQGEFDCLPCLHGCSSDATLRQDADDMCMICFTEALSCAPAIQLKCGHVFHLHCCKTVLMKRWAGPRITFSFSLCPICKSNIEHDVLKELLAPVQELFNDVQRKALLRLEYEGLLSSDAIATPGGRFYNNAAAYAMDRYAYYVCYKCNKAYYGGEARCDAEVSENYDPTELVCGGCSDVARAQMCPKHGTDFLEYKCRYCCSVAVFFCFGTTHFCNPCHDDFQRVTNLPKNELPQCPAGPKAKQLDGEECPLHVKHPPTGEEFALGCGVCRNAHTF
;
A
#
# COMPACT_ATOMS: atom_id res chain seq x y z
N GLU A 1 -22.79 17.27 -63.08
CA GLU A 1 -23.36 16.05 -63.70
C GLU A 1 -22.19 15.31 -64.34
N SER A 2 -21.83 14.06 -64.06
CA SER A 2 -22.56 12.88 -63.57
C SER A 2 -21.54 11.80 -63.12
N GLY A 3 -21.84 11.08 -62.03
CA GLY A 3 -21.50 9.66 -61.89
C GLY A 3 -20.29 9.23 -61.04
N SER A 4 -20.49 9.10 -59.71
CA SER A 4 -20.19 7.89 -58.89
C SER A 4 -20.14 8.22 -57.38
N SER A 5 -21.16 8.86 -56.80
CA SER A 5 -22.25 8.19 -56.06
C SER A 5 -22.10 6.69 -55.72
N LEU A 6 -20.98 6.25 -55.13
CA LEU A 6 -20.84 4.86 -54.65
C LEU A 6 -20.49 4.71 -53.16
N LEU A 7 -20.60 5.78 -52.37
CA LEU A 7 -20.50 5.70 -50.91
C LEU A 7 -21.60 6.46 -50.14
N CYS A 8 -22.68 6.90 -50.80
CA CYS A 8 -23.72 7.72 -50.14
C CYS A 8 -25.04 7.01 -49.86
N HIS A 9 -25.11 5.68 -49.97
CA HIS A 9 -26.21 4.92 -49.38
C HIS A 9 -25.67 3.75 -48.56
N PRO A 10 -25.75 3.82 -47.22
CA PRO A 10 -25.38 2.69 -46.38
C PRO A 10 -26.21 1.46 -46.76
N SER A 11 -25.58 0.29 -46.79
CA SER A 11 -26.27 -0.96 -47.17
C SER A 11 -27.46 -1.23 -46.26
N PRO A 12 -28.48 -2.01 -46.68
CA PRO A 12 -29.63 -2.34 -45.84
C PRO A 12 -29.24 -2.98 -44.50
N THR A 13 -28.10 -3.65 -44.49
CA THR A 13 -27.49 -4.27 -43.30
C THR A 13 -26.85 -3.22 -42.38
N LEU A 14 -26.17 -2.21 -42.95
CA LEU A 14 -25.59 -1.08 -42.20
C LEU A 14 -26.68 -0.16 -41.63
N LEU A 15 -27.77 0.07 -42.37
CA LEU A 15 -28.96 0.80 -41.92
C LEU A 15 -29.71 0.11 -40.78
N LYS A 16 -29.62 -1.22 -40.68
CA LYS A 16 -30.15 -1.99 -39.53
C LYS A 16 -29.26 -1.91 -38.29
N LEU A 17 -27.95 -1.62 -38.47
CA LEU A 17 -26.96 -1.51 -37.39
C LEU A 17 -26.85 -0.08 -36.81
N VAL A 18 -27.41 0.93 -37.48
CA VAL A 18 -27.39 2.34 -37.05
C VAL A 18 -28.84 2.87 -37.02
N PRO A 19 -29.58 2.73 -35.91
CA PRO A 19 -30.97 3.17 -35.87
C PRO A 19 -31.05 4.71 -35.73
N LYS A 20 -31.62 5.36 -36.76
CA LYS A 20 -32.09 6.76 -36.77
C LYS A 20 -31.06 7.84 -36.36
N MET A 21 -30.05 8.09 -37.21
CA MET A 21 -29.43 9.42 -37.26
C MET A 21 -29.99 10.19 -38.46
N ASP A 22 -30.49 11.40 -38.22
CA ASP A 22 -30.91 12.31 -39.29
C ASP A 22 -29.72 12.57 -40.23
N THR A 23 -29.99 12.54 -41.53
CA THR A 23 -29.01 12.67 -42.62
C THR A 23 -28.23 13.99 -42.62
N SER A 24 -28.56 14.93 -41.74
CA SER A 24 -27.88 16.21 -41.53
C SER A 24 -26.80 16.18 -40.43
N ALA A 25 -26.80 15.18 -39.54
CA ALA A 25 -25.82 15.07 -38.44
C ALA A 25 -24.46 14.49 -38.90
N ILE A 26 -24.34 14.09 -40.16
CA ILE A 26 -23.12 13.54 -40.76
C ILE A 26 -22.11 14.65 -41.11
N VAL A 27 -22.48 15.94 -40.94
CA VAL A 27 -21.69 17.08 -41.47
C VAL A 27 -21.26 18.12 -40.42
N SER A 28 -21.72 18.08 -39.16
CA SER A 28 -21.40 19.12 -38.17
C SER A 28 -20.46 18.67 -37.04
N ASN A 29 -19.23 19.17 -37.07
CA ASN A 29 -18.14 18.90 -36.12
C ASN A 29 -18.21 19.79 -34.86
N ASN A 30 -19.38 19.96 -34.23
CA ASN A 30 -19.52 20.79 -33.02
C ASN A 30 -20.24 20.04 -31.89
N GLN A 31 -19.51 19.84 -30.78
CA GLN A 31 -20.04 19.36 -29.51
C GLN A 31 -20.87 20.46 -28.83
N SER A 32 -22.13 20.18 -28.55
CA SER A 32 -22.92 20.92 -27.56
C SER A 32 -23.62 19.94 -26.60
N ASN A 33 -23.47 20.24 -25.31
CA ASN A 33 -23.90 19.43 -24.17
C ASN A 33 -25.42 19.40 -23.97
N ASN A 34 -25.84 18.31 -23.31
CA ASN A 34 -27.02 18.10 -22.45
C ASN A 34 -28.41 17.83 -23.07
N SER A 35 -28.86 16.58 -22.89
CA SER A 35 -29.91 16.17 -21.92
C SER A 35 -30.99 15.23 -22.48
N LEU A 36 -31.34 14.22 -21.65
CA LEU A 36 -32.50 13.32 -21.69
C LEU A 36 -32.54 12.22 -22.78
N CYS A 37 -32.22 10.98 -22.37
CA CYS A 37 -33.09 9.79 -22.48
C CYS A 37 -32.29 8.52 -22.13
N SER A 38 -32.79 7.74 -21.18
CA SER A 38 -32.14 6.57 -20.57
C SER A 38 -32.72 5.25 -21.09
N GLU A 39 -32.72 5.05 -22.41
CA GLU A 39 -32.99 3.75 -23.04
C GLU A 39 -32.13 3.63 -24.31
N GLY A 40 -31.07 2.79 -24.27
CA GLY A 40 -30.19 2.53 -25.42
C GLY A 40 -28.69 2.51 -25.11
N ALA A 41 -28.26 1.77 -24.09
CA ALA A 41 -26.83 1.66 -23.75
C ALA A 41 -26.03 0.74 -24.71
N ASP A 42 -26.69 -0.23 -25.37
CA ASP A 42 -26.03 -1.17 -26.28
C ASP A 42 -25.72 -0.59 -27.68
N ASP A 43 -26.55 0.34 -28.18
CA ASP A 43 -26.38 0.92 -29.52
C ASP A 43 -25.16 1.85 -29.63
N PHE A 44 -24.79 2.53 -28.53
CA PHE A 44 -23.60 3.39 -28.49
C PHE A 44 -22.28 2.59 -28.47
N SER A 45 -22.28 1.36 -27.95
CA SER A 45 -21.09 0.47 -27.90
C SER A 45 -20.68 -0.03 -29.29
N LEU A 46 -21.65 -0.33 -30.16
CA LEU A 46 -21.41 -0.72 -31.55
C LEU A 46 -20.81 0.42 -32.38
N MET A 47 -21.24 1.66 -32.15
CA MET A 47 -20.70 2.86 -32.82
C MET A 47 -19.30 3.24 -32.35
N GLN A 48 -18.89 2.80 -31.15
CA GLN A 48 -17.54 2.98 -30.64
C GLN A 48 -16.54 1.96 -31.22
N ARG A 49 -17.00 0.92 -31.94
CA ARG A 49 -16.08 -0.04 -32.58
C ARG A 49 -15.24 0.66 -33.66
N PRO A 50 -13.92 0.44 -33.72
CA PRO A 50 -13.01 1.12 -34.65
C PRO A 50 -13.46 1.03 -36.12
N THR A 51 -13.98 -0.14 -36.51
CA THR A 51 -14.49 -0.38 -37.87
C THR A 51 -15.74 0.45 -38.17
N MET A 52 -16.67 0.58 -37.22
CA MET A 52 -17.88 1.39 -37.40
C MET A 52 -17.54 2.88 -37.37
N ARG A 53 -16.60 3.30 -36.52
CA ARG A 53 -16.07 4.66 -36.46
C ARG A 53 -15.36 5.06 -37.75
N PHE A 54 -14.58 4.15 -38.35
CA PHE A 54 -13.94 4.34 -39.65
C PHE A 54 -14.99 4.43 -40.78
N LEU A 55 -16.00 3.56 -40.78
CA LEU A 55 -17.05 3.58 -41.80
C LEU A 55 -17.95 4.83 -41.75
N LEU A 56 -18.09 5.45 -40.58
CA LEU A 56 -18.92 6.64 -40.36
C LEU A 56 -18.16 7.97 -40.50
N GLN A 57 -16.82 7.94 -40.51
CA GLN A 57 -15.98 9.12 -40.71
C GLN A 57 -15.71 9.35 -42.20
N GLN A 58 -15.67 10.61 -42.61
CA GLN A 58 -15.30 10.97 -43.97
C GLN A 58 -13.79 10.84 -44.13
N HIS A 59 -13.33 9.75 -44.75
CA HIS A 59 -11.91 9.52 -45.02
C HIS A 59 -11.54 9.90 -46.45
N ASP A 60 -10.42 10.60 -46.60
CA ASP A 60 -9.74 10.71 -47.88
C ASP A 60 -8.99 9.40 -48.16
N LEU A 61 -9.67 8.51 -48.89
CA LEU A 61 -9.14 7.19 -49.22
C LEU A 61 -7.90 7.27 -50.13
N GLU A 62 -7.75 8.32 -50.94
CA GLU A 62 -6.57 8.50 -51.79
C GLU A 62 -5.35 8.87 -50.95
N SER A 63 -5.50 9.82 -50.03
CA SER A 63 -4.45 10.19 -49.07
C SER A 63 -4.09 9.03 -48.13
N LEU A 64 -5.08 8.26 -47.66
CA LEU A 64 -4.83 7.08 -46.83
C LEU A 64 -4.09 5.98 -47.61
N GLN A 65 -4.49 5.70 -48.85
CA GLN A 65 -3.79 4.74 -49.71
C GLN A 65 -2.34 5.20 -49.98
N LEU A 66 -2.12 6.49 -50.20
CA LEU A 66 -0.78 7.05 -50.37
C LEU A 66 0.05 6.89 -49.09
N ALA A 67 -0.52 7.20 -47.92
CA ALA A 67 0.12 7.02 -46.63
C ALA A 67 0.50 5.56 -46.35
N MET A 68 -0.40 4.61 -46.65
CA MET A 68 -0.12 3.16 -46.57
C MET A 68 1.03 2.75 -47.48
N LYS A 69 1.02 3.19 -48.75
CA LYS A 69 2.11 2.91 -49.71
C LYS A 69 3.44 3.50 -49.25
N GLN A 70 3.43 4.71 -48.68
CA GLN A 70 4.62 5.35 -48.13
C GLN A 70 5.13 4.62 -46.88
N ALA A 71 4.26 4.21 -45.96
CA ALA A 71 4.62 3.44 -44.77
C ALA A 71 5.26 2.08 -45.14
N LEU A 72 4.73 1.38 -46.15
CA LEU A 72 5.33 0.16 -46.69
C LEU A 72 6.73 0.40 -47.28
N ARG A 73 6.89 1.45 -48.08
CA ARG A 73 8.20 1.82 -48.64
C ARG A 73 9.21 2.14 -47.54
N LYS A 74 8.81 2.93 -46.54
CA LYS A 74 9.63 3.24 -45.36
C LYS A 74 10.05 1.97 -44.63
N ALA A 75 9.11 1.05 -44.36
CA ALA A 75 9.40 -0.20 -43.68
C ALA A 75 10.44 -1.04 -44.43
N MET A 76 10.27 -1.22 -45.75
CA MET A 76 11.22 -1.97 -46.58
C MET A 76 12.62 -1.34 -46.62
N CYS A 77 12.70 0.00 -46.76
CA CYS A 77 13.97 0.70 -46.70
C CYS A 77 14.66 0.55 -45.34
N ARG A 78 13.91 0.62 -44.24
CA ARG A 78 14.45 0.42 -42.88
C ARG A 78 14.98 -0.98 -42.68
N VAL A 79 14.26 -2.02 -43.14
CA VAL A 79 14.72 -3.42 -43.11
C VAL A 79 16.07 -3.55 -43.80
N TYR A 80 16.17 -3.06 -45.04
CA TYR A 80 17.41 -3.14 -45.82
C TYR A 80 18.55 -2.34 -45.16
N ALA A 81 18.27 -1.14 -44.68
CA ALA A 81 19.24 -0.29 -43.99
C ALA A 81 19.77 -0.95 -42.71
N MET A 82 18.90 -1.53 -41.88
CA MET A 82 19.30 -2.22 -40.65
C MET A 82 20.12 -3.47 -40.93
N GLN A 83 19.77 -4.25 -41.95
CA GLN A 83 20.56 -5.40 -42.39
C GLN A 83 21.94 -4.98 -42.89
N SER A 84 22.01 -3.91 -43.70
CA SER A 84 23.26 -3.35 -44.21
C SER A 84 24.14 -2.82 -43.08
N LEU A 85 23.55 -2.09 -42.13
CA LEU A 85 24.24 -1.57 -40.95
C LEU A 85 24.78 -2.72 -40.08
N ASN A 86 23.97 -3.76 -39.85
CA ASN A 86 24.38 -4.95 -39.11
C ASN A 86 25.56 -5.68 -39.80
N TRP A 87 25.55 -5.76 -41.13
CA TRP A 87 26.66 -6.32 -41.90
C TRP A 87 27.93 -5.45 -41.78
N LEU A 88 27.81 -4.13 -41.87
CA LEU A 88 28.93 -3.20 -41.70
C LEU A 88 29.54 -3.27 -40.30
N LEU A 89 28.71 -3.30 -39.25
CA LEU A 89 29.18 -3.42 -37.86
C LEU A 89 30.00 -4.70 -37.63
N ARG A 90 29.69 -5.78 -38.35
CA ARG A 90 30.45 -7.05 -38.29
C ARG A 90 31.72 -7.06 -39.15
N SER A 91 31.83 -6.13 -40.10
CA SER A 91 32.91 -6.10 -41.10
C SER A 91 34.00 -5.06 -40.80
N VAL A 92 33.64 -3.98 -40.11
CA VAL A 92 34.54 -2.85 -39.83
C VAL A 92 35.40 -3.13 -38.60
N THR A 93 36.70 -2.83 -38.72
CA THR A 93 37.70 -3.03 -37.64
C THR A 93 38.19 -1.73 -37.00
N GLN A 94 37.99 -0.58 -37.66
CA GLN A 94 38.43 0.71 -37.14
C GLN A 94 37.43 1.28 -36.12
N PRO A 95 37.86 1.66 -34.89
CA PRO A 95 36.97 2.18 -33.85
C PRO A 95 36.19 3.43 -34.24
N VAL A 96 36.79 4.33 -35.03
CA VAL A 96 36.12 5.57 -35.50
C VAL A 96 34.97 5.23 -36.44
N CYS A 97 35.19 4.31 -37.39
CA CYS A 97 34.14 3.86 -38.29
C CYS A 97 33.02 3.11 -37.55
N LEU A 98 33.35 2.32 -36.52
CA LEU A 98 32.32 1.71 -35.65
C LEU A 98 31.51 2.78 -34.91
N HIS A 99 32.17 3.82 -34.40
CA HIS A 99 31.50 4.94 -33.76
C HIS A 99 30.55 5.64 -34.73
N ASP A 100 31.00 5.95 -35.95
CA ASP A 100 30.19 6.62 -36.98
C ASP A 100 28.95 5.79 -37.36
N LEU A 101 29.08 4.47 -37.49
CA LEU A 101 27.96 3.58 -37.80
C LEU A 101 26.91 3.58 -36.67
N LEU A 102 27.34 3.52 -35.42
CA LEU A 102 26.45 3.58 -34.26
C LEU A 102 25.81 4.97 -34.10
N TRP A 103 26.57 6.02 -34.40
CA TRP A 103 26.09 7.39 -34.39
C TRP A 103 25.02 7.61 -35.47
N TRP A 104 25.24 7.18 -36.71
CA TRP A 104 24.23 7.27 -37.78
C TRP A 104 22.92 6.59 -37.40
N PHE A 105 23.00 5.44 -36.72
CA PHE A 105 21.82 4.77 -36.19
C PHE A 105 21.07 5.64 -35.18
N VAL A 106 21.76 6.16 -34.16
CA VAL A 106 21.16 7.04 -33.12
C VAL A 106 20.57 8.30 -33.74
N THR A 107 21.31 8.98 -34.62
CA THR A 107 20.87 10.22 -35.27
C THR A 107 19.64 9.98 -36.16
N SER A 108 19.56 8.84 -36.85
CA SER A 108 18.41 8.50 -37.68
C SER A 108 17.11 8.28 -36.89
N LEU A 109 17.21 8.00 -35.59
CA LEU A 109 16.09 7.78 -34.68
C LEU A 109 15.85 8.97 -33.74
N SER A 110 16.69 10.00 -33.81
CA SER A 110 16.52 11.21 -32.99
C SER A 110 15.36 12.04 -33.55
N PRO A 111 14.49 12.63 -32.70
CA PRO A 111 13.37 13.42 -33.18
C PRO A 111 13.89 14.62 -33.98
N VAL A 112 13.26 14.88 -35.13
CA VAL A 112 13.55 16.08 -35.92
C VAL A 112 12.69 17.21 -35.37
N ASP A 113 13.31 18.28 -34.87
CA ASP A 113 12.61 19.52 -34.54
C ASP A 113 12.05 20.11 -35.84
N ILE A 114 10.82 19.76 -36.18
CA ILE A 114 10.10 20.43 -37.26
C ILE A 114 9.65 21.77 -36.67
N GLU A 115 10.42 22.82 -36.95
CA GLU A 115 9.98 24.20 -36.83
C GLU A 115 8.78 24.40 -37.78
N LEU A 116 7.59 23.99 -37.35
CA LEU A 116 6.36 24.51 -37.92
C LEU A 116 6.31 25.96 -37.45
N GLU A 117 6.55 26.89 -38.36
CA GLU A 117 6.25 28.31 -38.18
C GLU A 117 4.76 28.45 -37.83
N SER A 118 4.43 28.34 -36.54
CA SER A 118 3.12 28.73 -36.02
C SER A 118 3.17 30.24 -35.82
N GLU A 119 2.43 30.98 -36.63
CA GLU A 119 2.17 32.41 -36.47
C GLU A 119 1.34 32.71 -35.19
N GLU A 120 1.87 32.38 -34.01
CA GLU A 120 1.40 32.90 -32.74
C GLU A 120 2.62 33.28 -31.88
N ASP A 121 3.19 34.45 -32.19
CA ASP A 121 4.04 35.21 -31.29
C ASP A 121 3.29 35.46 -29.97
N ASN A 122 3.69 34.78 -28.90
CA ASN A 122 3.63 35.18 -27.47
C ASN A 122 3.49 34.00 -26.48
N LYS A 123 4.30 32.94 -26.62
CA LYS A 123 4.66 32.09 -25.48
C LYS A 123 6.16 31.86 -25.45
N PRO A 124 6.83 32.06 -24.29
CA PRO A 124 8.23 31.68 -24.16
C PRO A 124 8.35 30.16 -24.41
N PRO A 125 9.40 29.71 -25.11
CA PRO A 125 9.59 28.28 -25.36
C PRO A 125 9.65 27.55 -24.02
N ARG A 126 8.80 26.54 -23.85
CA ARG A 126 8.87 25.63 -22.70
C ARG A 126 10.27 24.99 -22.73
N LYS A 127 11.08 25.26 -21.70
CA LYS A 127 12.32 24.49 -21.49
C LYS A 127 11.92 23.03 -21.29
N MET A 128 12.13 22.17 -22.29
CA MET A 128 12.17 20.73 -22.09
C MET A 128 13.27 20.44 -21.07
N ASP A 129 12.99 19.63 -20.06
CA ASP A 129 14.00 19.19 -19.10
C ASP A 129 15.15 18.50 -19.85
N ASP A 130 16.40 18.74 -19.44
CA ASP A 130 17.63 18.13 -20.01
C ASP A 130 17.59 16.58 -20.07
N GLN A 131 16.60 15.94 -19.43
CA GLN A 131 16.39 14.49 -19.44
C GLN A 131 15.78 13.97 -20.75
N ASP A 132 15.05 14.79 -21.52
CA ASP A 132 14.31 14.35 -22.72
C ASP A 132 15.06 14.57 -24.05
N ILE A 133 16.16 15.34 -24.05
CA ILE A 133 16.88 15.79 -25.27
C ILE A 133 17.59 14.63 -26.02
N ASN A 134 17.72 13.44 -25.42
CA ASN A 134 18.50 12.31 -25.98
C ASN A 134 17.73 10.98 -26.05
N VAL A 135 16.41 11.02 -26.20
CA VAL A 135 15.57 9.83 -26.32
C VAL A 135 15.21 9.58 -27.79
N CYS A 136 15.61 8.43 -28.32
CA CYS A 136 15.34 8.02 -29.70
C CYS A 136 13.91 7.46 -29.86
N GLU A 137 13.28 7.71 -31.01
CA GLU A 137 12.01 7.12 -31.37
C GLU A 137 12.14 5.65 -31.79
N HIS A 138 11.07 4.89 -31.56
CA HIS A 138 11.01 3.51 -32.03
C HIS A 138 10.97 3.47 -33.57
N PRO A 139 11.69 2.58 -34.26
CA PRO A 139 11.61 2.44 -35.72
C PRO A 139 10.23 2.09 -36.30
N LEU A 140 9.23 1.87 -35.45
CA LEU A 140 7.83 1.58 -35.82
C LEU A 140 6.88 2.76 -35.54
N SER A 141 7.36 3.84 -34.89
CA SER A 141 6.50 4.93 -34.38
C SER A 141 5.65 5.60 -35.47
N ASP A 142 6.23 5.82 -36.66
CA ASP A 142 5.62 6.57 -37.77
C ASP A 142 5.07 5.69 -38.93
N ILE A 143 5.02 4.36 -38.75
CA ILE A 143 4.59 3.41 -39.80
C ILE A 143 3.48 2.44 -39.35
N THR A 144 2.76 2.77 -38.29
CA THR A 144 1.65 1.99 -37.71
C THR A 144 0.55 1.65 -38.73
N ILE A 145 0.33 2.51 -39.73
CA ILE A 145 -0.68 2.36 -40.79
C ILE A 145 -0.37 1.19 -41.77
N ALA A 146 0.87 0.68 -41.81
CA ALA A 146 1.25 -0.40 -42.73
C ALA A 146 0.84 -1.82 -42.27
N GLY A 147 0.32 -1.98 -41.04
CA GLY A 147 -0.18 -3.25 -40.53
C GLY A 147 0.85 -4.39 -40.56
N ASP A 148 0.38 -5.61 -40.85
CA ASP A 148 1.19 -6.85 -40.80
C ASP A 148 2.37 -6.88 -41.79
N ALA A 149 2.34 -6.05 -42.83
CA ALA A 149 3.41 -5.98 -43.81
C ALA A 149 4.74 -5.42 -43.25
N VAL A 150 4.74 -4.91 -42.01
CA VAL A 150 5.93 -4.43 -41.29
C VAL A 150 6.65 -5.56 -40.53
N HIS A 151 6.11 -6.77 -40.47
CA HIS A 151 6.64 -7.92 -39.70
C HIS A 151 8.15 -8.22 -39.78
N PRO A 152 8.88 -8.03 -40.91
CA PRO A 152 10.33 -8.26 -40.93
C PRO A 152 11.16 -7.17 -40.22
N LEU A 153 10.57 -6.01 -39.92
CA LEU A 153 11.28 -4.89 -39.32
C LEU A 153 11.61 -5.10 -37.83
N PRO A 154 10.68 -5.55 -36.95
CA PRO A 154 11.01 -5.86 -35.56
C PRO A 154 12.16 -6.87 -35.41
N SER A 155 12.17 -7.95 -36.22
CA SER A 155 13.20 -8.98 -36.13
C SER A 155 14.57 -8.50 -36.61
N THR A 156 14.61 -7.70 -37.68
CA THR A 156 15.87 -7.09 -38.16
C THR A 156 16.40 -6.03 -37.20
N PHE A 157 15.52 -5.26 -36.58
CA PHE A 157 15.85 -4.32 -35.51
C PHE A 157 16.45 -5.03 -34.28
N HIS A 158 15.79 -6.10 -33.79
CA HIS A 158 16.31 -6.90 -32.68
C HIS A 158 17.66 -7.54 -33.01
N THR A 159 17.86 -8.01 -34.25
CA THR A 159 19.14 -8.58 -34.70
C THR A 159 20.27 -7.54 -34.67
N LEU A 160 19.99 -6.32 -35.12
CA LEU A 160 20.96 -5.22 -35.07
C LEU A 160 21.31 -4.87 -33.62
N LEU A 161 20.31 -4.69 -32.75
CA LEU A 161 20.52 -4.40 -31.33
C LEU A 161 21.29 -5.53 -30.63
N GLN A 162 21.01 -6.79 -30.96
CA GLN A 162 21.78 -7.92 -30.41
C GLN A 162 23.27 -7.81 -30.77
N THR A 163 23.59 -7.54 -32.03
CA THR A 163 24.99 -7.33 -32.45
C THR A 163 25.64 -6.17 -31.69
N ILE A 164 24.90 -5.07 -31.42
CA ILE A 164 25.39 -3.95 -30.62
C ILE A 164 25.64 -4.37 -29.17
N ALA A 165 24.73 -5.14 -28.54
CA ALA A 165 24.92 -5.68 -27.19
C ALA A 165 26.16 -6.57 -27.11
N ASP A 166 26.38 -7.45 -28.10
CA ASP A 166 27.52 -8.35 -28.15
C ASP A 166 28.84 -7.58 -28.29
N LEU A 167 28.86 -6.52 -29.10
CA LEU A 167 30.02 -5.64 -29.27
C LEU A 167 30.32 -4.83 -28.01
N MET A 168 29.29 -4.36 -27.29
CA MET A 168 29.40 -3.39 -26.18
C MET A 168 30.36 -3.82 -25.06
N VAL A 169 30.49 -5.13 -24.82
CA VAL A 169 31.39 -5.70 -23.78
C VAL A 169 32.84 -5.79 -24.25
N LEU A 170 33.07 -5.81 -25.56
CA LEU A 170 34.40 -5.91 -26.18
C LEU A 170 35.07 -4.54 -26.35
N LEU A 171 34.29 -3.45 -26.24
CA LEU A 171 34.78 -2.09 -26.43
C LEU A 171 35.66 -1.61 -25.27
N PRO A 172 36.65 -0.74 -25.51
CA PRO A 172 37.46 -0.15 -24.45
C PRO A 172 36.59 0.57 -23.42
N MET A 173 36.82 0.27 -22.14
CA MET A 173 35.98 0.77 -21.05
C MET A 173 36.06 2.30 -20.92
N GLY A 174 34.90 2.94 -20.74
CA GLY A 174 34.81 4.40 -20.58
C GLY A 174 35.16 5.18 -21.85
N SER A 175 35.30 4.52 -23.01
CA SER A 175 35.57 5.19 -24.28
C SER A 175 34.31 5.82 -24.87
N ALA A 176 34.48 6.84 -25.72
CA ALA A 176 33.39 7.47 -26.47
C ALA A 176 32.63 6.45 -27.34
N LEU A 177 33.34 5.43 -27.86
CA LEU A 177 32.74 4.34 -28.62
C LEU A 177 31.81 3.47 -27.74
N GLN A 178 32.22 3.14 -26.52
CA GLN A 178 31.35 2.42 -25.57
C GLN A 178 30.15 3.28 -25.16
N GLN A 179 30.35 4.58 -24.91
CA GLN A 179 29.27 5.52 -24.62
C GLN A 179 28.25 5.57 -25.78
N MET A 180 28.71 5.63 -27.03
CA MET A 180 27.83 5.63 -28.20
C MET A 180 27.07 4.30 -28.35
N ALA A 181 27.73 3.16 -28.12
CA ALA A 181 27.08 1.85 -28.15
C ALA A 181 25.96 1.74 -27.10
N VAL A 182 26.17 2.31 -25.90
CA VAL A 182 25.14 2.42 -24.86
C VAL A 182 24.00 3.34 -25.32
N ARG A 183 24.31 4.48 -25.95
CA ARG A 183 23.31 5.43 -26.47
C ARG A 183 22.40 4.82 -27.53
N CYS A 184 22.84 3.81 -28.29
CA CYS A 184 21.97 3.05 -29.21
C CYS A 184 20.79 2.37 -28.52
N TRP A 185 20.85 2.13 -27.21
CA TRP A 185 19.77 1.57 -26.41
C TRP A 185 18.86 2.64 -25.79
N GLY A 186 19.13 3.92 -26.05
CA GLY A 186 18.33 5.06 -25.61
C GLY A 186 17.00 5.24 -26.37
N ILE A 187 16.27 4.16 -26.64
CA ILE A 187 15.08 4.12 -27.50
C ILE A 187 13.80 4.00 -26.64
N LYS A 188 12.66 4.52 -27.13
CA LYS A 188 11.32 4.23 -26.61
C LYS A 188 10.84 2.84 -27.09
N PHE A 189 11.13 1.78 -26.34
CA PHE A 189 10.70 0.41 -26.62
C PHE A 189 9.19 0.22 -26.46
N LEU A 190 8.61 -0.68 -27.25
CA LEU A 190 7.22 -1.10 -27.15
C LEU A 190 7.08 -2.29 -26.19
N PRO A 191 5.89 -2.56 -25.63
CA PRO A 191 5.66 -3.73 -24.79
C PRO A 191 6.01 -5.06 -25.46
N THR A 192 5.90 -5.13 -26.79
CA THR A 192 6.28 -6.29 -27.61
C THR A 192 7.78 -6.59 -27.59
N ASP A 193 8.62 -5.61 -27.24
CA ASP A 193 10.08 -5.76 -27.22
C ASP A 193 10.63 -6.25 -25.87
N HIS A 194 9.80 -6.32 -24.82
CA HIS A 194 10.25 -6.64 -23.46
C HIS A 194 10.91 -8.02 -23.35
N SER A 195 10.38 -9.03 -24.07
CA SER A 195 10.98 -10.38 -24.11
C SER A 195 12.34 -10.40 -24.80
N PHE A 196 12.57 -9.49 -25.75
CA PHE A 196 13.86 -9.32 -26.41
C PHE A 196 14.88 -8.63 -25.48
N LEU A 197 14.47 -7.59 -24.75
CA LEU A 197 15.34 -6.90 -23.77
C LEU A 197 15.90 -7.86 -22.72
N HIS A 198 15.14 -8.89 -22.33
CA HIS A 198 15.62 -9.96 -21.45
C HIS A 198 16.71 -10.81 -22.12
N ARG A 199 16.41 -11.32 -23.33
CA ARG A 199 17.28 -12.23 -24.07
C ARG A 199 18.59 -11.57 -24.52
N SER A 200 18.57 -10.27 -24.76
CA SER A 200 19.72 -9.52 -25.28
C SER A 200 20.84 -9.27 -24.27
N GLN A 201 20.64 -9.59 -22.99
CA GLN A 201 21.61 -9.39 -21.90
C GLN A 201 22.04 -7.91 -21.72
N VAL A 202 21.26 -6.96 -22.24
CA VAL A 202 21.57 -5.52 -22.13
C VAL A 202 21.74 -5.08 -20.68
N PHE A 203 20.89 -5.57 -19.76
CA PHE A 203 20.99 -5.27 -18.33
C PHE A 203 22.27 -5.82 -17.69
N SER A 204 22.71 -7.03 -18.09
CA SER A 204 23.98 -7.61 -17.65
C SER A 204 25.16 -6.76 -18.14
N ASN A 205 25.12 -6.29 -19.38
CA ASN A 205 26.20 -5.48 -19.94
C ASN A 205 26.27 -4.09 -19.28
N ILE A 206 25.13 -3.43 -19.06
CA ILE A 206 25.03 -2.19 -18.28
C ILE A 206 25.60 -2.38 -16.86
N SER A 207 25.23 -3.48 -16.20
CA SER A 207 25.73 -3.80 -14.85
C SER A 207 27.25 -4.01 -14.81
N LYS A 208 27.83 -4.69 -15.82
CA LYS A 208 29.28 -4.89 -15.94
C LYS A 208 30.04 -3.59 -16.16
N ILE A 209 29.50 -2.68 -16.98
CA ILE A 209 30.11 -1.36 -17.23
C ILE A 209 30.17 -0.56 -15.93
N LEU A 210 29.06 -0.49 -15.20
CA LEU A 210 28.97 0.30 -13.96
C LEU A 210 29.74 -0.32 -12.80
N SER A 211 29.77 -1.65 -12.67
CA SER A 211 30.48 -2.33 -11.57
C SER A 211 32.01 -2.28 -11.67
N ARG A 212 32.58 -2.35 -12.87
CA ARG A 212 34.04 -2.26 -13.07
C ARG A 212 34.56 -0.83 -12.94
N SER A 213 33.71 0.17 -13.17
CA SER A 213 34.06 1.57 -12.91
C SER A 213 34.40 1.83 -11.44
N GLU A 214 33.67 1.19 -10.53
CA GLU A 214 33.89 1.30 -9.08
C GLU A 214 35.28 0.76 -8.66
N GLU A 215 35.72 -0.37 -9.23
CA GLU A 215 37.03 -0.96 -8.93
C GLU A 215 38.19 -0.03 -9.34
N ILE A 216 38.00 0.76 -10.39
CA ILE A 216 39.00 1.70 -10.92
C ILE A 216 39.05 2.99 -10.07
N GLU A 217 37.90 3.50 -9.61
CA GLU A 217 37.86 4.66 -8.69
C GLU A 217 38.60 4.36 -7.37
N ASP A 218 38.47 3.16 -6.81
CA ASP A 218 39.19 2.76 -5.60
C ASP A 218 40.73 2.74 -5.80
N THR A 219 41.21 2.27 -6.96
CA THR A 219 42.66 2.31 -7.30
C THR A 219 43.18 3.72 -7.57
N THR A 220 42.39 4.58 -8.21
CA THR A 220 42.83 5.96 -8.54
C THR A 220 42.87 6.87 -7.31
N ILE A 221 41.98 6.66 -6.34
CA ILE A 221 42.04 7.30 -5.02
C ILE A 221 43.33 6.89 -4.28
N SER A 222 43.68 5.60 -4.31
CA SER A 222 44.91 5.08 -3.70
C SER A 222 46.19 5.65 -4.32
N MET A 223 46.20 5.96 -5.62
CA MET A 223 47.36 6.55 -6.30
C MET A 223 47.48 8.06 -6.10
N HIS A 224 46.37 8.76 -5.86
CA HIS A 224 46.37 10.22 -5.63
C HIS A 224 47.02 10.59 -4.29
N GLU A 225 46.91 9.73 -3.26
CA GLU A 225 47.63 9.91 -1.99
C GLU A 225 49.16 9.79 -2.15
N SER A 226 49.63 9.08 -3.19
CA SER A 226 51.07 8.85 -3.42
C SER A 226 51.76 9.96 -4.22
N ALA A 227 51.01 10.82 -4.92
CA ALA A 227 51.53 11.77 -5.90
C ALA A 227 51.71 13.21 -5.38
N LEU A 228 51.50 13.47 -4.08
CA LEU A 228 51.60 14.81 -3.47
C LEU A 228 53.03 15.37 -3.35
N ASN A 229 54.03 14.78 -4.02
CA ASN A 229 55.41 15.28 -4.04
C ASN A 229 55.92 15.43 -5.47
N GLN A 230 55.48 16.48 -6.18
CA GLN A 230 56.26 17.12 -7.25
C GLN A 230 55.76 18.54 -7.56
N ALA A 231 56.74 19.45 -7.67
CA ALA A 231 56.77 20.88 -8.03
C ALA A 231 55.46 21.68 -8.26
N ALA A 232 55.44 22.90 -7.68
CA ALA A 232 54.38 23.90 -7.76
C ALA A 232 53.98 24.27 -9.20
N CYS A 233 52.87 23.69 -9.68
CA CYS A 233 52.15 24.16 -10.86
C CYS A 233 51.00 25.06 -10.40
N LEU A 234 50.94 26.30 -10.88
CA LEU A 234 49.79 27.18 -10.67
C LEU A 234 48.66 26.71 -11.59
N VAL A 235 47.52 26.32 -11.02
CA VAL A 235 46.31 25.96 -11.77
C VAL A 235 45.32 27.10 -11.66
N GLU A 236 44.99 27.74 -12.79
CA GLU A 236 43.96 28.76 -12.90
C GLU A 236 42.64 28.13 -13.35
N SER A 237 41.52 28.54 -12.75
CA SER A 237 40.18 28.02 -13.05
C SER A 237 39.34 29.10 -13.73
N LEU A 238 38.75 28.78 -14.87
CA LEU A 238 37.88 29.70 -15.64
C LEU A 238 36.45 29.13 -15.75
N LYS A 239 35.44 30.00 -15.87
CA LYS A 239 34.04 29.60 -16.12
C LYS A 239 33.78 29.40 -17.60
N ASP A 240 32.91 28.45 -17.94
CA ASP A 240 32.45 28.27 -19.32
C ASP A 240 31.41 29.35 -19.68
N LEU A 241 31.77 30.24 -20.60
CA LEU A 241 30.94 31.34 -21.09
C LEU A 241 30.18 30.97 -22.38
N THR A 242 30.35 29.76 -22.91
CA THR A 242 29.84 29.33 -24.23
C THR A 242 28.32 29.41 -24.36
N GLN A 243 27.57 29.39 -23.26
CA GLN A 243 26.11 29.56 -23.27
C GLN A 243 25.65 31.04 -23.34
N TYR A 244 26.57 31.97 -23.10
CA TYR A 244 26.31 33.42 -23.02
C TYR A 244 26.94 34.20 -24.19
N ILE A 245 27.31 33.48 -25.26
CA ILE A 245 27.90 34.08 -26.46
C ILE A 245 26.93 34.01 -27.65
N GLU A 246 26.95 35.06 -28.47
CA GLU A 246 26.32 35.09 -29.78
C GLU A 246 27.41 34.87 -30.85
N ILE A 247 27.21 33.92 -31.77
CA ILE A 247 28.15 33.65 -32.86
C ILE A 247 27.53 34.12 -34.18
N LYS A 248 28.31 34.84 -34.99
CA LYS A 248 27.98 35.23 -36.36
C LYS A 248 29.00 34.63 -37.31
N ALA A 249 28.53 33.98 -38.37
CA ALA A 249 29.39 33.37 -39.39
C ALA A 249 29.34 34.15 -40.71
N SER A 250 30.41 34.06 -41.50
CA SER A 250 30.47 34.67 -42.84
C SER A 250 29.47 34.04 -43.81
N SER A 251 29.13 32.77 -43.61
CA SER A 251 28.16 32.03 -44.42
C SER A 251 27.50 30.90 -43.61
N ARG A 252 26.39 30.34 -44.14
CA ARG A 252 25.63 29.23 -43.56
C ARG A 252 25.30 29.44 -42.07
N LEU A 253 24.61 30.56 -41.76
CA LEU A 253 24.22 30.93 -40.39
C LEU A 253 23.40 29.84 -39.68
N ALA A 254 22.59 29.07 -40.42
CA ALA A 254 21.80 27.96 -39.87
C ALA A 254 22.66 26.86 -39.21
N MET A 255 23.96 26.75 -39.55
CA MET A 255 24.86 25.74 -38.98
C MET A 255 25.60 26.22 -37.72
N ILE A 256 25.36 27.46 -37.26
CA ILE A 256 26.09 28.03 -36.12
C ILE A 256 25.83 27.24 -34.83
N GLY A 257 24.62 26.72 -34.63
CA GLY A 257 24.28 25.91 -33.46
C GLY A 257 25.19 24.70 -33.28
N SER A 258 25.72 24.14 -34.39
CA SER A 258 26.67 23.02 -34.35
C SER A 258 28.00 23.36 -33.68
N LEU A 259 28.36 24.64 -33.54
CA LEU A 259 29.61 25.05 -32.89
C LEU A 259 29.54 24.98 -31.36
N THR A 260 28.34 25.00 -30.78
CA THR A 260 28.13 25.11 -29.33
C THR A 260 27.29 23.97 -28.74
N ASP A 261 26.87 23.00 -29.56
CA ASP A 261 26.03 21.86 -29.17
C ASP A 261 26.73 20.79 -28.29
N GLY A 262 28.04 20.96 -28.04
CA GLY A 262 28.82 20.05 -27.21
C GLY A 262 29.28 18.77 -27.91
N SER A 263 29.04 18.63 -29.21
CA SER A 263 29.36 17.45 -30.02
C SER A 263 30.53 17.71 -30.96
N THR A 264 31.39 16.71 -31.16
CA THR A 264 32.42 16.73 -32.21
C THR A 264 31.93 16.11 -33.51
N GLU A 265 30.69 15.60 -33.54
CA GLU A 265 30.11 14.92 -34.72
C GLU A 265 29.52 15.92 -35.71
N THR A 266 28.92 16.98 -35.18
CA THR A 266 28.39 18.14 -35.90
C THR A 266 29.50 19.14 -36.18
N PHE A 267 29.26 20.02 -37.15
CA PHE A 267 30.23 21.02 -37.58
C PHE A 267 29.54 22.17 -38.30
N TRP A 268 30.13 23.36 -38.21
CA TRP A 268 29.89 24.43 -39.17
C TRP A 268 30.82 24.26 -40.37
N GLU A 269 30.27 24.40 -41.58
CA GLU A 269 31.02 24.41 -42.83
C GLU A 269 30.80 25.75 -43.54
N SER A 270 31.87 26.39 -44.00
CA SER A 270 31.73 27.61 -44.79
C SER A 270 31.08 27.32 -46.16
N GLY A 271 30.16 28.17 -46.60
CA GLY A 271 29.50 28.07 -47.89
C GLY A 271 30.35 28.54 -49.08
N ASP A 272 29.82 28.29 -50.29
CA ASP A 272 30.43 28.71 -51.55
C ASP A 272 30.47 30.24 -51.73
N GLU A 273 29.62 30.97 -51.01
CA GLU A 273 29.56 32.45 -50.97
C GLU A 273 30.89 33.09 -50.52
N ASP A 274 31.65 32.32 -49.75
CA ASP A 274 32.95 32.71 -49.22
C ASP A 274 34.12 32.19 -50.06
N ARG A 275 33.87 31.59 -51.24
CA ARG A 275 34.94 31.10 -52.12
C ARG A 275 35.90 32.22 -52.48
N ASN A 276 37.20 31.98 -52.30
CA ASN A 276 38.29 32.97 -52.44
C ASN A 276 38.20 34.19 -51.49
N LYS A 277 37.29 34.20 -50.52
CA LYS A 277 37.20 35.18 -49.44
C LYS A 277 37.68 34.57 -48.11
N THR A 278 38.01 35.43 -47.16
CA THR A 278 38.33 35.05 -45.78
C THR A 278 37.10 34.46 -45.10
N LYS A 279 37.24 33.26 -44.51
CA LYS A 279 36.17 32.61 -43.75
C LYS A 279 36.19 33.15 -42.33
N ILE A 280 35.07 33.69 -41.85
CA ILE A 280 35.04 34.46 -40.60
C ILE A 280 33.99 33.91 -39.65
N LEU A 281 34.36 33.75 -38.38
CA LEU A 281 33.43 33.61 -37.26
C LEU A 281 33.65 34.78 -36.31
N THR A 282 32.58 35.43 -35.85
CA THR A 282 32.62 36.50 -34.86
C THR A 282 31.82 36.07 -33.64
N VAL A 283 32.45 36.02 -32.48
CA VAL A 283 31.87 35.66 -31.19
C VAL A 283 31.69 36.92 -30.36
N ILE A 284 30.49 37.15 -29.84
CA ILE A 284 30.11 38.32 -29.08
C ILE A 284 29.70 37.85 -27.68
N CYS A 285 30.36 38.33 -26.64
CA CYS A 285 30.05 38.00 -25.25
C CYS A 285 29.01 38.97 -24.68
N ALA A 286 28.08 38.46 -23.87
CA ALA A 286 27.10 39.29 -23.18
C ALA A 286 27.75 40.24 -22.14
N HIS A 287 27.06 41.34 -21.80
CA HIS A 287 27.54 42.31 -20.81
C HIS A 287 27.77 41.66 -19.44
N GLY A 288 28.90 41.97 -18.78
CA GLY A 288 29.29 41.39 -17.50
C GLY A 288 30.02 40.04 -17.60
N HIS A 289 30.22 39.51 -18.82
CA HIS A 289 30.98 38.29 -19.09
C HIS A 289 32.31 38.63 -19.77
N HIS A 290 33.42 38.25 -19.14
CA HIS A 290 34.76 38.68 -19.51
C HIS A 290 35.56 37.47 -20.04
N PRO A 291 35.72 37.31 -21.37
CA PRO A 291 36.40 36.16 -21.95
C PRO A 291 37.91 36.21 -21.70
N ARG A 292 38.50 35.07 -21.30
CA ARG A 292 39.94 34.90 -21.03
C ARG A 292 40.62 33.90 -21.95
N LEU A 293 39.86 32.93 -22.48
CA LEU A 293 40.37 31.90 -23.37
C LEU A 293 39.31 31.52 -24.40
N ILE A 294 39.68 31.49 -25.68
CA ILE A 294 38.87 30.87 -26.72
C ILE A 294 39.55 29.59 -27.22
N CYS A 295 38.77 28.53 -27.38
CA CYS A 295 39.19 27.22 -27.84
C CYS A 295 38.33 26.80 -29.04
N VAL A 296 38.97 26.31 -30.11
CA VAL A 296 38.33 25.88 -31.36
C VAL A 296 38.74 24.44 -31.65
N HIS A 297 37.77 23.55 -31.87
CA HIS A 297 38.02 22.15 -32.17
C HIS A 297 38.09 21.90 -33.69
N ILE A 298 39.17 21.26 -34.14
CA ILE A 298 39.45 20.97 -35.56
C ILE A 298 39.88 19.52 -35.72
N ASP A 299 39.37 18.86 -36.77
CA ASP A 299 39.74 17.49 -37.10
C ASP A 299 40.04 17.35 -38.61
N ASN A 300 41.27 17.67 -39.00
CA ASN A 300 41.71 17.60 -40.40
C ASN A 300 41.84 16.15 -40.92
N CYS A 301 41.88 15.17 -40.01
CA CYS A 301 41.89 13.74 -40.36
C CYS A 301 40.50 13.26 -40.77
N ARG A 302 39.45 13.77 -40.12
CA ARG A 302 38.06 13.50 -40.48
C ARG A 302 37.58 14.37 -41.64
N ASP A 303 37.99 15.63 -41.68
CA ASP A 303 37.56 16.62 -42.66
C ASP A 303 38.52 16.73 -43.86
N LEU A 304 38.73 15.60 -44.55
CA LEU A 304 39.74 15.47 -45.62
C LEU A 304 39.58 16.45 -46.79
N ALA A 305 38.36 16.92 -47.04
CA ALA A 305 38.01 17.85 -48.14
C ALA A 305 37.70 19.28 -47.66
N ASN A 306 37.87 19.57 -46.37
CA ASN A 306 37.50 20.86 -45.77
C ASN A 306 38.52 21.30 -44.70
N LYS A 307 39.81 21.13 -45.00
CA LYS A 307 40.87 21.27 -44.00
C LYS A 307 41.11 22.73 -43.63
N ILE A 308 41.53 22.96 -42.40
CA ILE A 308 42.03 24.25 -41.93
C ILE A 308 43.56 24.18 -41.90
N SER A 309 44.22 25.12 -42.56
CA SER A 309 45.68 25.30 -42.52
C SER A 309 46.09 26.39 -41.54
N THR A 310 45.31 27.46 -41.39
CA THR A 310 45.63 28.57 -40.48
C THR A 310 44.39 29.18 -39.86
N ILE A 311 44.47 29.55 -38.57
CA ILE A 311 43.48 30.38 -37.87
C ILE A 311 44.16 31.64 -37.35
N THR A 312 43.54 32.79 -37.56
CA THR A 312 43.95 34.05 -36.93
C THR A 312 42.87 34.55 -35.98
N PHE A 313 43.27 34.87 -34.75
CA PHE A 313 42.41 35.36 -33.68
C PHE A 313 42.57 36.88 -33.52
N PHE A 314 41.44 37.57 -33.41
CA PHE A 314 41.33 38.99 -33.12
C PHE A 314 40.39 39.21 -31.94
N SER A 315 40.61 40.26 -31.17
CA SER A 315 39.81 40.59 -29.99
C SER A 315 39.70 42.11 -29.81
N GLY A 316 38.59 42.59 -29.26
CA GLY A 316 38.41 44.01 -28.98
C GLY A 316 37.07 44.33 -28.28
N PRO A 317 36.88 45.60 -27.87
CA PRO A 317 35.67 46.03 -27.16
C PRO A 317 34.45 46.16 -28.10
N ASN A 318 34.67 46.40 -29.39
CA ASN A 318 33.64 46.52 -30.42
C ASN A 318 34.14 45.99 -31.78
N SER A 319 33.28 45.94 -32.80
CA SER A 319 33.61 45.33 -34.11
C SER A 319 34.57 46.15 -34.97
N GLU A 320 34.80 47.42 -34.61
CA GLU A 320 35.64 48.38 -35.33
C GLU A 320 37.06 48.45 -34.73
N GLU A 321 37.20 48.17 -33.43
CA GLU A 321 38.45 48.22 -32.65
C GLU A 321 39.05 46.82 -32.38
N LEU A 322 39.12 45.97 -33.40
CA LEU A 322 39.69 44.62 -33.24
C LEU A 322 41.22 44.60 -33.40
N VAL A 323 41.90 44.05 -32.39
CA VAL A 323 43.36 43.86 -32.39
C VAL A 323 43.69 42.39 -32.67
N LYS A 324 44.67 42.15 -33.55
CA LYS A 324 45.17 40.81 -33.85
C LYS A 324 45.92 40.24 -32.64
N LEU A 325 45.44 39.13 -32.09
CA LEU A 325 46.07 38.45 -30.95
C LEU A 325 47.14 37.45 -31.39
N ARG A 326 46.76 36.47 -32.22
CA ARG A 326 47.61 35.33 -32.59
C ARG A 326 47.20 34.72 -33.93
N THR A 327 48.17 34.26 -34.70
CA THR A 327 47.93 33.34 -35.83
C THR A 327 48.51 31.98 -35.47
N VAL A 328 47.73 30.91 -35.71
CA VAL A 328 48.12 29.51 -35.45
C VAL A 328 48.06 28.74 -36.76
N GLU A 329 49.18 28.08 -37.10
CA GLU A 329 49.23 27.10 -38.18
C GLU A 329 48.73 25.74 -37.67
N VAL A 330 47.83 25.12 -38.42
CA VAL A 330 47.15 23.88 -38.04
C VAL A 330 47.70 22.74 -38.88
N GLU A 331 48.16 21.68 -38.22
CA GLU A 331 48.71 20.52 -38.90
C GLU A 331 47.67 19.84 -39.81
N THR A 332 48.08 19.49 -41.03
CA THR A 332 47.20 18.84 -42.03
C THR A 332 46.71 17.45 -41.61
N ARG A 333 47.36 16.84 -40.60
CA ARG A 333 46.98 15.53 -40.00
C ARG A 333 46.60 15.65 -38.53
N LEU A 334 46.15 16.83 -38.09
CA LEU A 334 45.65 17.01 -36.74
C LEU A 334 44.45 16.08 -36.52
N LEU A 335 44.59 15.16 -35.57
CA LEU A 335 43.58 14.17 -35.20
C LEU A 335 42.76 14.75 -34.04
N GLY A 336 41.61 15.35 -34.35
CA GLY A 336 40.65 15.93 -33.39
C GLY A 336 41.26 16.71 -32.22
N GLY A 337 41.71 17.95 -32.46
CA GLY A 337 42.44 18.75 -31.47
C GLY A 337 41.84 20.13 -31.19
N TRP A 338 42.06 20.64 -29.98
CA TRP A 338 41.70 21.99 -29.56
C TRP A 338 42.81 22.99 -29.84
N VAL A 339 42.53 23.98 -30.67
CA VAL A 339 43.38 25.16 -30.90
C VAL A 339 42.90 26.29 -30.00
N ASN A 340 43.77 26.82 -29.13
CA ASN A 340 43.40 27.84 -28.16
C ASN A 340 44.15 29.17 -28.36
N CYS A 341 43.51 30.26 -27.92
CA CYS A 341 44.09 31.59 -27.86
C CYS A 341 43.69 32.30 -26.55
N PRO A 342 44.65 32.70 -25.69
CA PRO A 342 44.36 33.52 -24.52
C PRO A 342 43.99 34.94 -24.95
N ILE A 343 43.07 35.56 -24.21
CA ILE A 343 42.55 36.91 -24.44
C ILE A 343 43.08 37.81 -23.33
N GLN A 344 43.82 38.85 -23.71
CA GLN A 344 44.56 39.69 -22.75
C GLN A 344 43.77 40.93 -22.30
N GLY A 345 42.82 41.41 -23.11
CA GLY A 345 42.06 42.64 -22.84
C GLY A 345 40.93 42.40 -21.83
N PRO A 346 40.88 43.13 -20.69
CA PRO A 346 39.81 42.99 -19.71
C PRO A 346 38.47 43.59 -20.18
N GLN A 347 38.47 44.41 -21.24
CA GLN A 347 37.24 44.99 -21.82
C GLN A 347 36.88 44.38 -23.18
N ASP A 348 37.56 43.31 -23.57
CA ASP A 348 37.30 42.65 -24.84
C ASP A 348 35.99 41.86 -24.76
N SER A 349 35.02 42.23 -25.59
CA SER A 349 33.71 41.56 -25.64
C SER A 349 33.47 40.86 -26.98
N ILE A 350 34.23 41.20 -28.02
CA ILE A 350 34.10 40.65 -29.37
C ILE A 350 35.39 39.95 -29.78
N ILE A 351 35.28 38.70 -30.21
CA ILE A 351 36.37 37.86 -30.68
C ILE A 351 36.09 37.50 -32.14
N ARG A 352 37.02 37.76 -33.06
CA ARG A 352 36.90 37.37 -34.48
C ARG A 352 37.95 36.33 -34.84
N LEU A 353 37.51 35.27 -35.52
CA LEU A 353 38.34 34.19 -36.04
C LEU A 353 38.34 34.25 -37.57
N GLU A 354 39.54 34.29 -38.17
CA GLU A 354 39.73 34.18 -39.61
C GLU A 354 40.42 32.86 -39.94
N MET A 355 39.77 32.02 -40.76
CA MET A 355 40.32 30.74 -41.18
C MET A 355 40.70 30.72 -42.66
N LYS A 356 41.76 29.97 -42.97
CA LYS A 356 42.15 29.60 -44.32
C LYS A 356 42.46 28.11 -44.39
N GLY A 357 42.22 27.53 -45.57
CA GLY A 357 42.42 26.12 -45.87
C GLY A 357 42.85 25.93 -47.32
N PRO A 358 43.37 24.75 -47.68
CA PRO A 358 43.67 24.39 -49.07
C PRO A 358 42.40 24.18 -49.91
N ASP A 359 41.28 23.88 -49.26
CA ASP A 359 39.99 23.59 -49.88
C ASP A 359 39.12 24.86 -50.00
N ASN A 360 38.10 24.82 -50.87
CA ASN A 360 37.20 25.97 -51.08
C ASN A 360 36.40 26.34 -49.82
N SER A 361 36.09 25.33 -49.00
CA SER A 361 35.39 25.47 -47.72
C SER A 361 36.17 24.85 -46.58
N VAL A 362 35.89 25.30 -45.35
CA VAL A 362 36.53 24.83 -44.12
C VAL A 362 35.47 24.32 -43.14
N ARG A 363 35.85 23.37 -42.27
CA ARG A 363 34.98 22.86 -41.20
C ARG A 363 35.54 23.12 -39.82
N ILE A 364 34.69 23.62 -38.93
CA ILE A 364 34.94 23.74 -37.49
C ILE A 364 33.89 22.94 -36.76
N ARG A 365 34.32 22.10 -35.81
CA ARG A 365 33.43 21.21 -35.07
C ARG A 365 32.86 21.87 -33.82
N GLN A 366 33.69 22.58 -33.05
CA GLN A 366 33.24 23.17 -31.79
C GLN A 366 34.01 24.45 -31.44
N ILE A 367 33.36 25.35 -30.70
CA ILE A 367 33.96 26.52 -30.06
C ILE A 367 33.59 26.50 -28.57
N ARG A 368 34.58 26.80 -27.72
CA ARG A 368 34.36 27.08 -26.30
C ARG A 368 35.05 28.37 -25.90
N VAL A 369 34.35 29.18 -25.12
CA VAL A 369 34.89 30.42 -24.55
C VAL A 369 34.88 30.30 -23.04
N LEU A 370 36.03 30.48 -22.40
CA LEU A 370 36.18 30.43 -20.95
C LEU A 370 36.57 31.82 -20.43
N GLY A 371 36.08 32.19 -19.25
CA GLY A 371 36.35 33.51 -18.67
C GLY A 371 35.76 33.73 -17.27
N GLU A 372 35.47 34.98 -16.95
CA GLU A 372 34.97 35.44 -15.65
C GLU A 372 33.58 36.07 -15.79
N ILE A 373 32.77 35.99 -14.73
CA ILE A 373 31.43 36.61 -14.65
C ILE A 373 31.42 37.52 -13.43
N ASP A 374 30.97 38.77 -13.60
CA ASP A 374 30.92 39.76 -12.54
C ASP A 374 30.08 39.26 -11.34
N GLY A 375 30.65 39.34 -10.13
CA GLY A 375 29.95 39.03 -8.88
C GLY A 375 29.89 37.54 -8.48
N GLU A 376 30.39 36.62 -9.30
CA GLU A 376 30.40 35.19 -8.95
C GLU A 376 31.80 34.68 -8.57
N SER A 377 31.94 34.12 -7.36
CA SER A 377 33.18 33.44 -6.96
C SER A 377 33.29 32.04 -7.58
N LEU A 378 34.48 31.71 -8.10
CA LEU A 378 34.83 30.39 -8.61
C LEU A 378 35.08 29.41 -7.45
N LYS A 379 34.26 28.38 -7.33
CA LYS A 379 34.52 27.25 -6.42
C LYS A 379 35.33 26.20 -7.17
N VAL A 380 36.62 26.07 -6.84
CA VAL A 380 37.47 25.03 -7.42
C VAL A 380 37.01 23.66 -6.90
N GLY A 381 36.34 22.89 -7.76
CA GLY A 381 35.93 21.51 -7.48
C GLY A 381 37.10 20.53 -7.54
N LYS A 382 36.80 19.24 -7.34
CA LYS A 382 37.78 18.16 -7.55
C LYS A 382 38.24 18.16 -9.02
N GLN A 383 39.55 18.12 -9.23
CA GLN A 383 40.15 18.05 -10.57
C GLN A 383 40.17 16.61 -11.06
N TYR A 384 39.78 16.39 -12.32
CA TYR A 384 39.76 15.09 -12.97
C TYR A 384 40.61 15.13 -14.23
N ASN A 385 41.32 14.04 -14.52
CA ASN A 385 42.02 13.91 -15.80
C ASN A 385 41.01 13.59 -16.94
N ALA A 386 41.44 13.75 -18.19
CA ALA A 386 40.58 13.56 -19.36
C ALA A 386 39.96 12.15 -19.42
N THR A 387 40.72 11.11 -19.06
CA THR A 387 40.24 9.72 -19.01
C THR A 387 39.14 9.51 -17.98
N THR A 388 39.27 10.11 -16.79
CA THR A 388 38.25 10.03 -15.73
C THR A 388 36.99 10.82 -16.11
N ILE A 389 37.13 11.95 -16.82
CA ILE A 389 35.98 12.69 -17.35
C ILE A 389 35.23 11.85 -18.38
N GLN A 390 35.95 11.21 -19.32
CA GLN A 390 35.34 10.38 -20.36
C GLN A 390 34.62 9.16 -19.75
N GLN A 391 35.24 8.51 -18.77
CA GLN A 391 34.63 7.41 -18.04
C GLN A 391 33.34 7.83 -17.33
N ARG A 392 33.34 8.98 -16.65
CA ARG A 392 32.14 9.54 -16.00
C ARG A 392 31.04 9.91 -16.96
N ASN A 393 31.38 10.42 -18.14
CA ASN A 393 30.40 10.68 -19.19
C ASN A 393 29.76 9.37 -19.67
N CYS A 394 30.56 8.32 -19.87
CA CYS A 394 30.07 6.99 -20.21
C CYS A 394 29.17 6.40 -19.11
N GLU A 395 29.54 6.54 -17.83
CA GLU A 395 28.71 6.13 -16.69
C GLU A 395 27.39 6.89 -16.62
N SER A 396 27.43 8.21 -16.77
CA SER A 396 26.25 9.08 -16.77
C SER A 396 25.27 8.65 -17.86
N GLU A 397 25.77 8.41 -19.08
CA GLU A 397 24.97 7.94 -20.20
C GLU A 397 24.42 6.53 -19.95
N THR A 398 25.23 5.64 -19.37
CA THR A 398 24.82 4.28 -18.99
C THR A 398 23.71 4.28 -17.95
N LEU A 399 23.79 5.18 -16.95
CA LEU A 399 22.75 5.38 -15.96
C LEU A 399 21.48 5.98 -16.58
N ARG A 400 21.62 6.93 -17.51
CA ARG A 400 20.49 7.53 -18.24
C ARG A 400 19.73 6.47 -19.02
N VAL A 401 20.43 5.66 -19.83
CA VAL A 401 19.84 4.56 -20.60
C VAL A 401 19.23 3.49 -19.69
N PHE A 402 19.91 3.13 -18.59
CA PHE A 402 19.34 2.21 -17.61
C PHE A 402 18.03 2.72 -17.02
N ARG A 403 17.98 3.99 -16.59
CA ARG A 403 16.76 4.63 -16.07
C ARG A 403 15.65 4.64 -17.12
N LEU A 404 15.98 4.95 -18.37
CA LEU A 404 15.03 4.98 -19.47
C LEU A 404 14.43 3.60 -19.76
N ILE A 405 15.26 2.55 -19.88
CA ILE A 405 14.77 1.19 -20.14
C ILE A 405 13.96 0.67 -18.95
N THR A 406 14.45 0.87 -17.72
CA THR A 406 13.71 0.48 -16.52
C THR A 406 12.40 1.25 -16.39
N SER A 407 12.38 2.56 -16.66
CA SER A 407 11.16 3.35 -16.69
C SER A 407 10.26 3.07 -17.89
N GLN A 408 10.59 2.15 -18.79
CA GLN A 408 9.70 1.71 -19.88
C GLN A 408 9.17 0.31 -19.60
N VAL A 409 10.06 -0.62 -19.20
CA VAL A 409 9.70 -1.97 -18.76
C VAL A 409 8.81 -1.92 -17.51
N PHE A 410 9.14 -1.00 -16.59
CA PHE A 410 8.34 -0.69 -15.40
C PHE A 410 7.59 0.65 -15.55
N GLY A 411 7.45 1.18 -16.77
CA GLY A 411 7.02 2.56 -17.04
C GLY A 411 5.55 2.87 -16.96
N LYS A 412 4.70 1.92 -17.36
CA LYS A 412 3.27 1.97 -17.02
C LYS A 412 3.03 1.93 -15.50
N LEU A 413 4.08 1.70 -14.73
CA LEU A 413 4.12 1.91 -13.29
C LEU A 413 4.81 3.26 -12.95
N VAL A 414 5.88 3.72 -13.61
CA VAL A 414 6.72 4.85 -13.13
C VAL A 414 6.44 6.26 -13.72
N LEU A 415 5.84 6.44 -14.90
CA LEU A 415 5.60 7.77 -15.49
C LEU A 415 4.11 8.03 -15.74
N VAL A 416 3.43 8.54 -14.71
CA VAL A 416 2.25 9.40 -14.89
C VAL A 416 2.68 10.78 -14.42
N ASP A 417 3.05 11.64 -15.37
CA ASP A 417 3.18 13.06 -15.08
C ASP A 417 1.79 13.72 -15.26
N PRO A 418 1.35 14.62 -14.35
CA PRO A 418 -0.02 15.14 -14.35
C PRO A 418 -0.37 16.06 -15.53
N ASP A 419 0.63 16.60 -16.25
CA ASP A 419 0.41 17.70 -17.20
C ASP A 419 0.14 17.28 -18.67
N SER A 420 0.15 15.98 -18.97
CA SER A 420 -0.20 15.46 -20.31
C SER A 420 -1.64 14.96 -20.45
N GLN A 421 -2.53 15.27 -19.50
CA GLN A 421 -3.92 14.79 -19.53
C GLN A 421 -4.86 15.48 -20.55
N ASN A 422 -4.42 16.45 -21.35
CA ASN A 422 -5.34 17.22 -22.22
C ASN A 422 -5.13 17.14 -23.73
N VAL A 423 -4.29 16.25 -24.28
CA VAL A 423 -4.26 16.06 -25.74
C VAL A 423 -4.13 14.57 -26.13
N ASN A 424 -5.21 14.04 -26.72
CA ASN A 424 -5.29 12.83 -27.56
C ASN A 424 -5.14 11.43 -26.93
N MET A 425 -5.97 11.08 -25.94
CA MET A 425 -6.30 9.67 -25.66
C MET A 425 -7.62 9.28 -26.33
N ASN A 426 -7.67 9.26 -27.67
CA ASN A 426 -8.89 8.83 -28.37
C ASN A 426 -8.70 8.08 -29.71
N ASN A 427 -7.48 7.70 -30.08
CA ASN A 427 -7.25 6.88 -31.28
C ASN A 427 -5.92 6.11 -31.13
N LEU A 428 -5.98 4.84 -30.70
CA LEU A 428 -5.05 3.77 -31.07
C LEU A 428 -5.44 2.50 -30.30
N ASP A 429 -6.51 1.85 -30.77
CA ASP A 429 -6.70 0.43 -30.50
C ASP A 429 -7.39 -0.21 -31.70
N SER A 430 -6.68 -1.13 -32.37
CA SER A 430 -7.15 -2.31 -33.13
C SER A 430 -6.20 -2.70 -34.27
N GLY A 431 -5.40 -3.74 -33.99
CA GLY A 431 -4.79 -4.62 -34.98
C GLY A 431 -4.89 -6.04 -34.45
N SER A 432 -5.92 -6.77 -34.88
CA SER A 432 -6.26 -8.11 -34.44
C SER A 432 -5.35 -9.16 -35.09
N VAL A 433 -4.59 -9.89 -34.28
CA VAL A 433 -4.12 -11.23 -34.65
C VAL A 433 -4.72 -12.23 -33.65
N SER A 434 -5.27 -13.29 -34.22
CA SER A 434 -6.12 -14.34 -33.64
C SER A 434 -5.62 -14.92 -32.32
N ALA A 435 -6.49 -14.90 -31.31
CA ALA A 435 -6.26 -15.52 -30.00
C ALA A 435 -6.57 -17.04 -30.04
N SER A 436 -5.59 -17.82 -30.47
CA SER A 436 -5.43 -19.21 -30.06
C SER A 436 -3.92 -19.49 -30.00
N GLU A 437 -3.43 -19.83 -28.81
CA GLU A 437 -2.02 -20.02 -28.41
C GLU A 437 -1.26 -18.77 -27.94
N SER A 438 -1.34 -18.49 -26.62
CA SER A 438 -0.25 -17.97 -25.75
C SER A 438 -0.82 -17.44 -24.43
N LEU A 439 -0.92 -18.31 -23.42
CA LEU A 439 -1.21 -17.94 -22.03
C LEU A 439 0.07 -17.61 -21.23
N GLU A 440 1.20 -17.35 -21.91
CA GLU A 440 2.52 -17.16 -21.30
C GLU A 440 2.93 -15.73 -20.85
N PRO A 441 2.29 -14.58 -21.21
CA PRO A 441 2.93 -13.28 -20.96
C PRO A 441 2.95 -12.81 -19.49
N LEU A 442 2.24 -13.47 -18.57
CA LEU A 442 2.17 -13.09 -17.14
C LEU A 442 3.27 -13.76 -16.29
N GLU A 443 3.79 -14.92 -16.69
CA GLU A 443 4.88 -15.60 -15.99
C GLU A 443 6.25 -14.97 -16.35
N GLU A 444 6.46 -14.61 -17.63
CA GLU A 444 7.71 -14.03 -18.12
C GLU A 444 8.04 -12.64 -17.52
N SER A 445 7.02 -11.87 -17.13
CA SER A 445 7.16 -10.60 -16.39
C SER A 445 7.76 -10.78 -14.99
N ASN A 446 7.39 -11.88 -14.32
CA ASN A 446 7.92 -12.23 -13.01
C ASN A 446 9.36 -12.75 -13.11
N ASP A 447 9.72 -13.48 -14.17
CA ASP A 447 11.09 -13.93 -14.42
C ASP A 447 12.06 -12.75 -14.69
N LEU A 448 11.61 -11.75 -15.45
CA LEU A 448 12.33 -10.48 -15.65
C LEU A 448 12.58 -9.76 -14.32
N ARG A 449 11.58 -9.77 -13.43
CA ARG A 449 11.65 -9.18 -12.09
C ARG A 449 12.61 -9.93 -11.18
N GLU A 450 12.53 -11.26 -11.12
CA GLU A 450 13.41 -12.10 -10.32
C GLU A 450 14.85 -12.06 -10.83
N HIS A 451 15.07 -12.05 -12.15
CA HIS A 451 16.39 -11.94 -12.74
C HIS A 451 17.02 -10.55 -12.51
N MET A 452 16.26 -9.45 -12.64
CA MET A 452 16.76 -8.10 -12.30
C MET A 452 17.07 -7.97 -10.80
N VAL A 453 16.22 -8.51 -9.93
CA VAL A 453 16.48 -8.58 -8.48
C VAL A 453 17.71 -9.46 -8.19
N GLY A 454 17.90 -10.56 -8.91
CA GLY A 454 19.08 -11.42 -8.81
C GLY A 454 20.38 -10.74 -9.25
N ILE A 455 20.35 -9.98 -10.36
CA ILE A 455 21.47 -9.16 -10.85
C ILE A 455 21.78 -8.03 -9.86
N LEU A 456 20.74 -7.42 -9.28
CA LEU A 456 20.89 -6.33 -8.32
C LEU A 456 21.28 -6.81 -6.91
N PHE A 457 21.13 -8.08 -6.50
CA PHE A 457 21.31 -8.47 -5.08
C PHE A 457 22.08 -9.77 -4.81
N SER A 458 22.88 -10.27 -5.76
CA SER A 458 23.74 -11.46 -5.56
C SER A 458 25.03 -11.22 -4.75
N ARG A 459 25.37 -9.96 -4.40
CA ARG A 459 26.64 -9.60 -3.75
C ARG A 459 26.48 -9.14 -2.30
N SER A 460 27.54 -9.29 -1.50
CA SER A 460 27.60 -8.93 -0.08
C SER A 460 27.69 -7.42 0.22
N LYS A 461 27.82 -6.57 -0.81
CA LYS A 461 27.79 -5.10 -0.70
C LYS A 461 26.94 -4.52 -1.82
N LEU A 462 26.18 -3.47 -1.50
CA LEU A 462 25.42 -2.73 -2.51
C LEU A 462 26.37 -1.90 -3.39
N THR A 463 26.30 -2.09 -4.70
CA THR A 463 26.98 -1.25 -5.71
C THR A 463 26.42 0.17 -5.68
N HIS A 464 27.17 1.15 -6.20
CA HIS A 464 26.72 2.52 -6.36
C HIS A 464 25.45 2.61 -7.21
N LEU A 465 25.34 1.78 -8.27
CA LEU A 465 24.11 1.63 -9.05
C LEU A 465 22.94 1.17 -8.17
N GLN A 466 23.11 0.09 -7.39
CA GLN A 466 22.03 -0.42 -6.53
C GLN A 466 21.58 0.63 -5.51
N LYS A 467 22.52 1.38 -4.93
CA LYS A 467 22.21 2.50 -4.03
C LYS A 467 21.40 3.59 -4.73
N GLN A 468 21.80 4.01 -5.93
CA GLN A 468 21.05 5.01 -6.70
C GLN A 468 19.67 4.52 -7.12
N VAL A 469 19.53 3.27 -7.54
CA VAL A 469 18.23 2.65 -7.87
C VAL A 469 17.31 2.65 -6.67
N ILE A 470 17.83 2.29 -5.48
CA ILE A 470 17.06 2.34 -4.24
C ILE A 470 16.61 3.78 -3.94
N VAL A 471 17.47 4.79 -4.10
CA VAL A 471 17.11 6.20 -3.89
C VAL A 471 15.97 6.62 -4.83
N HIS A 472 16.02 6.24 -6.11
CA HIS A 472 14.93 6.51 -7.08
C HIS A 472 13.62 5.83 -6.69
N ILE A 473 13.66 4.54 -6.30
CA ILE A 473 12.47 3.81 -5.85
C ILE A 473 11.87 4.47 -4.59
N VAL A 474 12.70 4.89 -3.64
CA VAL A 474 12.25 5.59 -2.42
C VAL A 474 11.61 6.95 -2.78
N GLN A 475 12.19 7.70 -3.73
CA GLN A 475 11.61 8.95 -4.20
C GLN A 475 10.25 8.73 -4.90
N ALA A 476 10.11 7.66 -5.67
CA ALA A 476 8.83 7.27 -6.28
C ALA A 476 7.77 6.95 -5.21
N ILE A 477 8.13 6.17 -4.17
CA ILE A 477 7.25 5.88 -3.03
C ILE A 477 6.83 7.19 -2.33
N ARG A 478 7.74 8.14 -2.18
CA ARG A 478 7.44 9.44 -1.58
C ARG A 478 6.41 10.23 -2.40
N LYS A 479 6.57 10.32 -3.72
CA LYS A 479 5.61 11.01 -4.63
C LYS A 479 4.23 10.36 -4.52
N GLU A 480 4.20 9.03 -4.54
CA GLU A 480 2.97 8.26 -4.45
C GLU A 480 2.30 8.35 -3.07
N THR A 481 3.08 8.42 -2.00
CA THR A 481 2.56 8.60 -0.64
C THR A 481 1.86 9.95 -0.46
N MET A 482 2.41 11.02 -1.06
CA MET A 482 1.77 12.33 -1.04
C MET A 482 0.44 12.30 -1.79
N ARG A 483 0.41 11.71 -2.99
CA ARG A 483 -0.81 11.54 -3.79
C ARG A 483 -1.90 10.75 -3.06
N VAL A 484 -1.56 9.57 -2.52
CA VAL A 484 -2.51 8.72 -1.77
C VAL A 484 -3.03 9.45 -0.52
N LYS A 485 -2.20 10.27 0.13
CA LYS A 485 -2.63 11.06 1.28
C LYS A 485 -3.61 12.18 0.88
N GLU A 486 -3.35 12.89 -0.21
CA GLU A 486 -4.26 13.92 -0.75
C GLU A 486 -5.62 13.32 -1.14
N ASP A 487 -5.61 12.18 -1.84
CA ASP A 487 -6.82 11.43 -2.20
C ASP A 487 -7.62 11.01 -0.96
N TRP A 488 -6.93 10.51 0.07
CA TRP A 488 -7.54 10.14 1.33
C TRP A 488 -8.16 11.35 2.07
N GLU A 489 -7.48 12.50 2.09
CA GLU A 489 -8.00 13.74 2.70
C GLU A 489 -9.26 14.25 1.96
N MET A 490 -9.29 14.15 0.63
CA MET A 490 -10.47 14.47 -0.18
C MET A 490 -11.66 13.56 0.17
N MET A 491 -11.44 12.25 0.34
CA MET A 491 -12.48 11.29 0.72
C MET A 491 -13.08 11.54 2.11
N LEU A 492 -12.28 12.02 3.07
CA LEU A 492 -12.78 12.38 4.41
C LEU A 492 -13.72 13.58 4.37
N CYS A 493 -13.53 14.50 3.41
CA CYS A 493 -14.32 15.72 3.28
C CYS A 493 -15.62 15.52 2.47
N SER A 494 -15.69 14.49 1.63
CA SER A 494 -16.83 14.18 0.78
C SER A 494 -17.93 13.36 1.49
N GLY A 495 -18.49 13.89 2.59
CA GLY A 495 -19.86 13.64 3.11
C GLY A 495 -20.44 12.20 3.26
N THR A 496 -19.73 11.12 2.96
CA THR A 496 -20.27 9.75 2.83
C THR A 496 -19.72 8.79 3.89
N ALA A 497 -19.18 9.31 4.99
CA ALA A 497 -18.59 8.51 6.06
C ALA A 497 -19.61 7.72 6.94
N GLY A 498 -20.89 7.67 6.55
CA GLY A 498 -21.98 7.09 7.35
C GLY A 498 -22.74 5.90 6.76
N SER A 499 -22.59 5.56 5.47
CA SER A 499 -23.36 4.47 4.85
C SER A 499 -22.49 3.59 3.96
N ALA A 500 -21.87 2.58 4.56
CA ALA A 500 -21.23 1.48 3.84
C ALA A 500 -22.25 0.47 3.30
N SER A 501 -23.17 0.92 2.44
CA SER A 501 -24.20 0.04 1.84
C SER A 501 -24.65 0.47 0.43
N SER A 502 -23.73 0.93 -0.42
CA SER A 502 -23.98 1.02 -1.87
C SER A 502 -22.68 0.82 -2.66
N GLY A 503 -22.56 -0.32 -3.32
CA GLY A 503 -21.34 -0.81 -3.98
C GLY A 503 -21.01 -0.17 -5.33
N GLN A 504 -21.18 1.15 -5.50
CA GLN A 504 -20.95 1.81 -6.80
C GLN A 504 -19.75 2.77 -6.86
N SER A 505 -18.95 2.91 -5.80
CA SER A 505 -17.79 3.82 -5.78
C SER A 505 -16.45 3.16 -5.41
N GLN A 506 -16.33 1.84 -5.49
CA GLN A 506 -15.07 1.13 -5.21
C GLN A 506 -14.22 0.81 -6.44
N ASP A 507 -14.74 0.93 -7.66
CA ASP A 507 -13.98 0.49 -8.85
C ASP A 507 -13.01 1.54 -9.41
N ALA A 508 -13.17 2.83 -9.07
CA ALA A 508 -12.22 3.88 -9.48
C ALA A 508 -10.91 3.90 -8.65
N THR A 509 -10.94 3.38 -7.41
CA THR A 509 -9.77 3.35 -6.49
C THR A 509 -8.94 2.08 -6.57
N LYS A 510 -9.45 0.99 -7.17
CA LYS A 510 -8.68 -0.26 -7.35
C LYS A 510 -7.55 -0.14 -8.38
N SER A 511 -7.63 0.83 -9.30
CA SER A 511 -6.60 1.02 -10.34
C SER A 511 -5.45 1.93 -9.88
N THR A 512 -5.63 2.76 -8.84
CA THR A 512 -4.66 3.79 -8.48
C THR A 512 -3.53 3.32 -7.58
N ASP A 513 -3.72 2.29 -6.74
CA ASP A 513 -2.71 1.84 -5.77
C ASP A 513 -1.78 0.73 -6.27
N THR A 514 -1.92 0.29 -7.52
CA THR A 514 -1.08 -0.77 -8.12
C THR A 514 0.37 -0.34 -8.18
N TYR A 515 0.63 0.92 -8.56
CA TYR A 515 1.99 1.45 -8.61
C TYR A 515 2.67 1.46 -7.24
N CYS A 516 1.99 2.02 -6.24
CA CYS A 516 2.47 2.05 -4.86
C CYS A 516 2.81 0.64 -4.35
N PHE A 517 1.92 -0.32 -4.59
CA PHE A 517 2.09 -1.70 -4.18
C PHE A 517 3.31 -2.35 -4.84
N GLU A 518 3.55 -2.12 -6.13
CA GLU A 518 4.70 -2.69 -6.83
C GLU A 518 6.03 -2.11 -6.35
N MET A 519 6.10 -0.80 -6.12
CA MET A 519 7.31 -0.16 -5.56
C MET A 519 7.62 -0.69 -4.15
N LEU A 520 6.60 -0.82 -3.29
CA LEU A 520 6.76 -1.44 -1.97
C LEU A 520 7.12 -2.93 -2.06
N SER A 521 6.73 -3.62 -3.12
CA SER A 521 7.10 -5.01 -3.37
C SER A 521 8.57 -5.15 -3.75
N MET A 522 9.10 -4.22 -4.56
CA MET A 522 10.54 -4.14 -4.82
C MET A 522 11.32 -3.84 -3.54
N VAL A 523 10.85 -2.90 -2.70
CA VAL A 523 11.49 -2.58 -1.42
C VAL A 523 11.38 -3.74 -0.41
N LEU A 524 10.30 -4.52 -0.43
CA LEU A 524 10.21 -5.72 0.41
C LEU A 524 11.20 -6.78 -0.04
N ALA A 525 11.38 -6.99 -1.35
CA ALA A 525 12.42 -7.89 -1.86
C ALA A 525 13.82 -7.42 -1.41
N LEU A 526 14.11 -6.12 -1.53
CA LEU A 526 15.34 -5.48 -1.06
C LEU A 526 15.63 -5.75 0.43
N SER A 527 14.60 -5.62 1.27
CA SER A 527 14.68 -5.87 2.72
C SER A 527 14.92 -7.34 3.09
N GLY A 528 14.91 -8.26 2.12
CA GLY A 528 15.27 -9.66 2.34
C GLY A 528 16.73 -9.83 2.78
N SER A 529 17.64 -9.00 2.26
CA SER A 529 19.07 -9.00 2.62
C SER A 529 19.36 -8.11 3.84
N SER A 530 20.35 -8.48 4.68
CA SER A 530 20.78 -7.65 5.82
C SER A 530 21.34 -6.30 5.38
N VAL A 531 22.12 -6.29 4.30
CA VAL A 531 22.69 -5.06 3.71
C VAL A 531 21.60 -4.14 3.18
N GLY A 532 20.58 -4.70 2.52
CA GLY A 532 19.42 -3.95 2.04
C GLY A 532 18.61 -3.35 3.18
N ARG A 533 18.35 -4.10 4.26
CA ARG A 533 17.67 -3.57 5.46
C ARG A 533 18.44 -2.42 6.09
N ALA A 534 19.74 -2.58 6.29
CA ALA A 534 20.59 -1.54 6.83
C ALA A 534 20.61 -0.29 5.93
N TYR A 535 20.69 -0.44 4.60
CA TYR A 535 20.67 0.73 3.72
C TYR A 535 19.32 1.44 3.71
N LEU A 536 18.20 0.70 3.68
CA LEU A 536 16.85 1.24 3.71
C LEU A 536 16.52 1.91 5.05
N SER A 537 17.01 1.39 6.18
CA SER A 537 16.78 1.97 7.51
C SER A 537 17.40 3.36 7.67
N HIS A 538 18.46 3.66 6.91
CA HIS A 538 19.11 4.98 6.88
C HIS A 538 18.44 5.96 5.90
N GLN A 539 17.49 5.51 5.07
CA GLN A 539 16.70 6.40 4.20
C GLN A 539 15.59 7.06 5.03
N GLY A 540 15.91 8.15 5.73
CA GLY A 540 15.01 8.78 6.72
C GLY A 540 13.61 9.13 6.19
N GLY A 541 13.47 9.51 4.92
CA GLY A 541 12.16 9.80 4.30
C GLY A 541 11.27 8.56 4.09
N LEU A 542 11.86 7.39 3.84
CA LEU A 542 11.11 6.17 3.59
C LEU A 542 10.28 5.76 4.82
N LEU A 543 10.83 5.91 6.02
CA LEU A 543 10.12 5.55 7.25
C LEU A 543 8.86 6.40 7.45
N SER A 544 8.94 7.72 7.23
CA SER A 544 7.78 8.60 7.31
C SER A 544 6.74 8.26 6.25
N ASP A 545 7.18 7.92 5.04
CA ASP A 545 6.30 7.55 3.93
C ASP A 545 5.56 6.25 4.23
N LEU A 546 6.26 5.22 4.73
CA LEU A 546 5.68 3.96 5.17
C LEU A 546 4.64 4.17 6.28
N LEU A 547 4.93 4.99 7.29
CA LEU A 547 3.99 5.28 8.37
C LEU A 547 2.76 6.05 7.88
N SER A 548 2.91 6.92 6.87
CA SER A 548 1.78 7.58 6.22
C SER A 548 0.90 6.56 5.48
N LEU A 549 1.52 5.72 4.64
CA LEU A 549 0.83 4.66 3.88
C LEU A 549 0.17 3.60 4.77
N LEU A 550 0.66 3.40 5.99
CA LEU A 550 0.00 2.55 6.99
C LEU A 550 -1.42 3.03 7.32
N HIS A 551 -1.67 4.35 7.25
CA HIS A 551 -2.96 4.96 7.55
C HIS A 551 -3.80 5.28 6.31
N THR A 552 -3.18 5.56 5.17
CA THR A 552 -3.86 6.04 3.96
C THR A 552 -3.96 4.99 2.85
N GLY A 553 -3.06 4.01 2.83
CA GLY A 553 -2.99 3.00 1.77
C GLY A 553 -4.13 1.97 1.81
N SER A 554 -4.29 1.23 0.70
CA SER A 554 -5.24 0.11 0.62
C SER A 554 -4.83 -1.09 1.48
N ALA A 555 -5.71 -2.07 1.64
CA ALA A 555 -5.42 -3.28 2.41
C ALA A 555 -4.21 -4.08 1.88
N ARG A 556 -3.89 -4.03 0.57
CA ARG A 556 -2.68 -4.66 0.03
C ARG A 556 -1.41 -3.86 0.34
N VAL A 557 -1.48 -2.53 0.20
CA VAL A 557 -0.37 -1.61 0.53
C VAL A 557 -0.05 -1.68 2.03
N GLN A 558 -1.05 -1.58 2.90
CA GLN A 558 -0.90 -1.66 4.36
C GLN A 558 -0.23 -2.97 4.82
N ARG A 559 -0.58 -4.11 4.19
CA ARG A 559 0.08 -5.41 4.47
C ARG A 559 1.57 -5.37 4.12
N GLN A 560 1.91 -4.81 2.97
CA GLN A 560 3.29 -4.68 2.50
C GLN A 560 4.12 -3.75 3.39
N VAL A 561 3.55 -2.59 3.73
CA VAL A 561 4.12 -1.62 4.68
C VAL A 561 4.37 -2.28 6.02
N THR A 562 3.42 -3.05 6.55
CA THR A 562 3.57 -3.72 7.85
C THR A 562 4.68 -4.78 7.83
N ALA A 563 4.83 -5.51 6.71
CA ALA A 563 5.92 -6.46 6.53
C ALA A 563 7.29 -5.75 6.46
N LEU A 564 7.37 -4.59 5.79
CA LEU A 564 8.56 -3.76 5.73
C LEU A 564 8.94 -3.18 7.10
N LEU A 565 7.97 -2.61 7.83
CA LEU A 565 8.19 -2.08 9.19
C LEU A 565 8.74 -3.16 10.13
N LYS A 566 8.20 -4.38 10.08
CA LYS A 566 8.70 -5.54 10.87
C LYS A 566 10.16 -5.88 10.58
N ARG A 567 10.62 -5.70 9.34
CA ARG A 567 12.01 -5.97 8.92
C ARG A 567 12.96 -4.81 9.21
N MET A 568 12.48 -3.57 9.09
CA MET A 568 13.33 -2.38 9.19
C MET A 568 13.48 -1.86 10.63
N LEU A 569 12.42 -1.93 11.46
CA LEU A 569 12.45 -1.43 12.84
C LEU A 569 13.58 -2.01 13.73
N PRO A 570 13.98 -3.30 13.61
CA PRO A 570 15.13 -3.82 14.35
C PRO A 570 16.45 -3.07 14.08
N GLU A 571 16.63 -2.53 12.88
CA GLU A 571 17.84 -1.78 12.46
C GLU A 571 17.76 -0.28 12.79
N ILE A 572 16.61 0.20 13.30
CA ILE A 572 16.36 1.63 13.58
C ILE A 572 16.32 1.84 15.09
N SER A 573 17.13 2.77 15.59
CA SER A 573 17.09 3.13 17.02
C SER A 573 15.86 3.99 17.35
N PRO A 574 15.33 3.93 18.59
CA PRO A 574 14.22 4.79 19.02
C PRO A 574 14.48 6.29 18.83
N GLU A 575 15.72 6.75 18.99
CA GLU A 575 16.12 8.15 18.77
C GLU A 575 16.03 8.53 17.28
N SER A 576 16.42 7.63 16.38
CA SER A 576 16.34 7.83 14.93
C SER A 576 14.89 7.86 14.46
N PHE A 577 14.06 6.99 15.02
CA PHE A 577 12.61 6.99 14.79
C PHE A 577 11.95 8.29 15.28
N ALA A 578 12.33 8.76 16.48
CA ALA A 578 11.83 10.02 17.04
C ALA A 578 12.19 11.23 16.17
N LYS A 579 13.42 11.29 15.64
CA LYS A 579 13.84 12.34 14.69
C LYS A 579 13.03 12.31 13.41
N ALA A 580 12.78 11.13 12.83
CA ALA A 580 11.99 11.01 11.60
C ALA A 580 10.53 11.46 11.79
N MET A 581 9.99 11.31 13.01
CA MET A 581 8.62 11.67 13.37
C MET A 581 8.48 13.05 14.02
N ASN A 582 9.55 13.85 14.07
CA ASN A 582 9.60 15.17 14.73
C ASN A 582 9.12 15.13 16.19
N ILE A 583 9.60 14.16 16.98
CA ILE A 583 9.24 13.99 18.39
C ILE A 583 10.32 14.64 19.26
N GLU A 584 9.91 15.61 20.10
CA GLU A 584 10.82 16.45 20.88
C GLU A 584 11.56 15.72 22.00
N SER A 585 10.91 14.76 22.68
CA SER A 585 11.56 13.98 23.73
C SER A 585 11.04 12.54 23.81
N LEU A 586 11.95 11.61 24.00
CA LEU A 586 11.62 10.21 24.32
C LEU A 586 11.04 10.09 25.75
N PRO A 587 10.17 9.09 25.99
CA PRO A 587 9.68 8.82 27.34
C PRO A 587 10.85 8.41 28.26
N PRO A 588 10.81 8.79 29.55
CA PRO A 588 11.86 8.44 30.50
C PRO A 588 11.96 6.92 30.69
N LYS A 589 13.19 6.41 30.84
CA LYS A 589 13.47 4.97 30.95
C LYS A 589 12.75 4.31 32.13
N ASP A 590 12.56 5.04 33.23
CA ASP A 590 11.80 4.62 34.40
C ASP A 590 10.42 5.29 34.44
N PHE A 591 9.40 4.53 34.06
CA PHE A 591 8.02 5.02 34.04
C PHE A 591 7.39 5.22 35.43
N SER A 592 8.07 4.81 36.50
CA SER A 592 7.72 5.17 37.89
C SER A 592 7.96 6.65 38.20
N ILE A 593 8.83 7.34 37.43
CA ILE A 593 9.23 8.74 37.63
C ILE A 593 8.32 9.71 36.85
N VAL A 594 7.56 9.22 35.85
CA VAL A 594 6.74 10.02 34.93
C VAL A 594 5.75 10.95 35.64
N ALA A 595 5.15 10.51 36.75
CA ALA A 595 4.22 11.32 37.54
C ALA A 595 4.92 12.41 38.37
N ALA A 596 6.20 12.26 38.72
CA ALA A 596 6.96 13.20 39.54
C ALA A 596 7.56 14.35 38.70
N THR A 597 8.02 14.07 37.48
CA THR A 597 8.62 15.08 36.58
C THR A 597 7.61 16.05 35.95
N ASN A 598 6.32 15.68 35.87
CA ASN A 598 5.29 16.54 35.27
C ASN A 598 4.56 17.47 36.26
N LYS A 599 4.95 17.51 37.54
CA LYS A 599 4.29 18.36 38.58
C LYS A 599 4.52 19.89 38.44
N GLY A 600 4.84 20.38 37.24
CA GLY A 600 5.05 21.81 37.00
C GLY A 600 5.01 22.28 35.54
N VAL A 601 4.67 21.41 34.58
CA VAL A 601 4.60 21.76 33.15
C VAL A 601 3.15 21.64 32.68
N ASN A 602 2.62 22.66 32.01
CA ASN A 602 1.28 22.63 31.42
C ASN A 602 1.13 21.38 30.55
N PHE A 603 0.20 20.49 30.90
CA PHE A 603 -0.06 19.26 30.15
C PHE A 603 -0.60 19.63 28.76
N ASP A 604 0.21 19.41 27.73
CA ASP A 604 -0.20 19.61 26.35
C ASP A 604 -0.90 18.35 25.82
N THR A 605 -2.21 18.49 25.56
CA THR A 605 -3.05 17.42 25.01
C THR A 605 -2.65 17.04 23.58
N HIS A 606 -1.91 17.90 22.86
CA HIS A 606 -1.54 17.70 21.46
C HIS A 606 -0.13 17.14 21.23
N ARG A 607 0.72 17.07 22.26
CA ARG A 607 2.11 16.60 22.18
C ARG A 607 2.25 15.16 21.69
N THR A 608 2.94 14.92 20.58
CA THR A 608 3.04 13.58 19.96
C THR A 608 3.99 12.64 20.71
N GLY A 609 3.52 11.42 21.00
CA GLY A 609 4.30 10.32 21.54
C GLY A 609 4.90 9.41 20.46
N ILE A 610 5.96 8.67 20.81
CA ILE A 610 6.68 7.77 19.89
C ILE A 610 5.81 6.63 19.34
N LEU A 611 4.84 6.15 20.12
CA LEU A 611 3.94 5.08 19.70
C LEU A 611 2.60 5.59 19.13
N ASP A 612 2.32 6.89 19.17
CA ASP A 612 0.99 7.42 18.88
C ASP A 612 0.50 7.07 17.47
N VAL A 613 1.42 7.06 16.49
CA VAL A 613 1.10 6.67 15.11
C VAL A 613 0.66 5.21 15.05
N LEU A 614 1.39 4.29 15.69
CA LEU A 614 1.03 2.87 15.72
C LEU A 614 -0.22 2.60 16.57
N LEU A 615 -0.34 3.23 17.75
CA LEU A 615 -1.50 3.10 18.63
C LEU A 615 -2.78 3.66 18.00
N SER A 616 -2.66 4.66 17.13
CA SER A 616 -3.82 5.19 16.41
C SER A 616 -4.43 4.19 15.42
N VAL A 617 -3.63 3.24 14.87
CA VAL A 617 -4.15 2.13 14.05
C VAL A 617 -5.11 1.27 14.88
N ILE A 618 -4.73 0.98 16.13
CA ILE A 618 -5.56 0.23 17.08
C ILE A 618 -6.79 1.05 17.45
N ALA A 619 -6.60 2.32 17.82
CA ALA A 619 -7.68 3.21 18.24
C ALA A 619 -8.79 3.36 17.18
N LYS A 620 -8.44 3.45 15.88
CA LYS A 620 -9.41 3.52 14.77
C LYS A 620 -10.28 2.28 14.63
N SER A 621 -9.80 1.13 15.08
CA SER A 621 -10.52 -0.15 15.01
C SER A 621 -11.30 -0.47 16.28
N LEU A 622 -11.11 0.32 17.35
CA LEU A 622 -11.82 0.11 18.62
C LEU A 622 -13.29 0.50 18.50
N THR A 623 -14.15 -0.36 19.02
CA THR A 623 -15.56 -0.06 19.27
C THR A 623 -15.75 0.20 20.76
N VAL A 624 -16.12 1.44 21.12
CA VAL A 624 -16.17 1.88 22.52
C VAL A 624 -17.62 1.98 22.96
N GLN A 625 -17.99 1.21 23.98
CA GLN A 625 -19.28 1.34 24.66
C GLN A 625 -19.14 2.31 25.83
N ILE A 626 -20.05 3.27 25.91
CA ILE A 626 -20.02 4.32 26.93
C ILE A 626 -21.21 4.13 27.85
N LYS A 627 -20.92 4.13 29.15
CA LYS A 627 -21.92 4.06 30.21
C LYS A 627 -21.86 5.34 31.03
N ALA A 628 -22.88 6.19 30.86
CA ALA A 628 -23.07 7.41 31.64
C ALA A 628 -24.46 7.40 32.29
N LYS A 629 -24.59 7.99 33.49
CA LYS A 629 -25.85 8.03 34.23
C LYS A 629 -26.59 9.33 33.90
N GLY A 630 -27.60 9.28 33.03
CA GLY A 630 -28.47 10.41 32.71
C GLY A 630 -29.65 10.54 33.69
N LYS A 631 -30.02 11.78 34.06
CA LYS A 631 -31.31 12.09 34.69
C LYS A 631 -32.29 12.53 33.60
N THR A 632 -33.39 11.81 33.42
CA THR A 632 -34.54 12.28 32.61
C THR A 632 -35.62 12.86 33.54
N ASN A 633 -36.46 13.76 33.01
CA ASN A 633 -37.52 14.47 33.76
C ASN A 633 -38.67 13.58 34.26
N SER A 634 -38.60 12.26 34.07
CA SER A 634 -39.65 11.30 34.39
C SER A 634 -39.13 10.14 35.26
N GLY A 635 -38.46 10.44 36.38
CA GLY A 635 -38.33 9.56 37.56
C GLY A 635 -37.70 8.17 37.41
N GLY A 636 -37.33 7.72 36.21
CA GLY A 636 -36.73 6.43 35.91
C GLY A 636 -35.28 6.57 35.44
N THR A 637 -34.35 5.91 36.11
CA THR A 637 -32.95 5.81 35.67
C THR A 637 -32.84 4.76 34.55
N LEU A 638 -32.94 5.17 33.29
CA LEU A 638 -32.53 4.33 32.17
C LEU A 638 -31.01 4.45 31.99
N LYS A 639 -30.28 3.32 31.99
CA LYS A 639 -28.85 3.27 31.66
C LYS A 639 -28.73 3.37 30.13
N GLU A 640 -28.40 4.54 29.61
CA GLU A 640 -28.18 4.73 28.18
C GLU A 640 -26.78 4.20 27.80
N LEU A 641 -26.72 3.23 26.88
CA LEU A 641 -25.49 2.58 26.43
C LEU A 641 -25.23 3.02 24.99
N ASN A 642 -24.26 3.91 24.79
CA ASN A 642 -23.93 4.45 23.47
C ASN A 642 -22.67 3.79 22.94
N THR A 643 -22.76 3.19 21.74
CA THR A 643 -21.59 2.63 21.04
C THR A 643 -21.03 3.70 20.12
N VAL A 644 -19.74 3.99 20.27
CA VAL A 644 -19.05 5.09 19.59
C VAL A 644 -17.71 4.60 19.03
N ASN A 645 -17.33 5.15 17.88
CA ASN A 645 -16.06 4.86 17.22
C ASN A 645 -15.23 6.16 17.12
N LEU A 646 -13.92 6.03 16.88
CA LEU A 646 -13.05 7.21 16.76
C LEU A 646 -13.50 8.15 15.62
N ALA A 647 -13.89 7.57 14.48
CA ALA A 647 -14.36 8.31 13.31
C ALA A 647 -15.64 9.14 13.56
N THR A 648 -16.50 8.71 14.50
CA THR A 648 -17.70 9.46 14.87
C THR A 648 -17.45 10.48 15.98
N SER A 649 -16.33 10.36 16.70
CA SER A 649 -15.97 11.22 17.83
C SER A 649 -15.11 12.42 17.45
N ILE A 650 -14.21 12.26 16.47
CA ILE A 650 -13.31 13.31 15.97
C ILE A 650 -13.72 13.63 14.53
N HIS A 651 -14.31 14.79 14.31
CA HIS A 651 -14.75 15.21 12.98
C HIS A 651 -13.52 15.57 12.11
N PRO A 652 -13.55 15.33 10.78
CA PRO A 652 -12.43 15.71 9.88
C PRO A 652 -12.03 17.19 9.94
N ARG A 653 -12.94 18.07 10.38
CA ARG A 653 -12.71 19.52 10.55
C ARG A 653 -12.18 19.90 11.94
N ASP A 654 -12.13 18.99 12.90
CA ASP A 654 -11.61 19.27 14.24
C ASP A 654 -10.07 19.41 14.20
N ASN A 655 -9.54 20.40 14.93
CA ASN A 655 -8.10 20.65 14.97
C ASN A 655 -7.39 19.61 15.86
N VAL A 656 -6.84 18.57 15.23
CA VAL A 656 -6.03 17.52 15.89
C VAL A 656 -4.52 17.81 15.83
N GLY A 657 -4.11 19.01 15.41
CA GLY A 657 -2.70 19.37 15.27
C GLY A 657 -1.95 18.47 14.29
N SER A 658 -0.74 18.03 14.66
CA SER A 658 0.09 17.12 13.84
C SER A 658 -0.45 15.68 13.75
N ARG A 659 -1.47 15.31 14.54
CA ARG A 659 -2.02 13.94 14.65
C ARG A 659 -3.12 13.65 13.63
N TRP A 660 -2.92 14.06 12.38
CA TRP A 660 -3.86 13.83 11.28
C TRP A 660 -4.24 12.34 11.14
N TRP A 661 -3.32 11.45 11.50
CA TRP A 661 -3.48 10.00 11.48
C TRP A 661 -4.53 9.46 12.46
N LEU A 662 -5.18 10.25 13.32
CA LEU A 662 -6.31 9.78 14.15
C LEU A 662 -7.64 9.75 13.40
N ARG A 663 -7.72 10.36 12.21
CA ARG A 663 -8.97 10.44 11.42
C ARG A 663 -9.21 9.17 10.59
N GLY A 664 -10.45 8.93 10.20
CA GLY A 664 -10.85 7.80 9.35
C GLY A 664 -10.96 6.46 10.08
N TYR A 665 -11.02 5.36 9.31
CA TYR A 665 -11.19 3.99 9.82
C TYR A 665 -10.05 3.08 9.34
N VAL A 666 -9.85 1.95 10.03
CA VAL A 666 -8.86 0.93 9.68
C VAL A 666 -9.49 -0.46 9.85
N SER A 667 -9.05 -1.42 9.03
CA SER A 667 -9.49 -2.81 9.14
C SER A 667 -9.00 -3.47 10.44
N ARG A 668 -9.87 -4.31 11.04
CA ARG A 668 -9.54 -5.08 12.24
C ARG A 668 -8.28 -5.94 12.09
N LYS A 669 -8.10 -6.57 10.92
CA LYS A 669 -6.92 -7.40 10.62
C LYS A 669 -5.61 -6.61 10.73
N LEU A 670 -5.57 -5.37 10.25
CA LEU A 670 -4.37 -4.54 10.37
C LEU A 670 -4.06 -4.22 11.85
N ALA A 671 -5.08 -3.83 12.62
CA ALA A 671 -4.93 -3.53 14.03
C ALA A 671 -4.41 -4.74 14.83
N GLU A 672 -4.90 -5.95 14.55
CA GLU A 672 -4.38 -7.18 15.18
C GLU A 672 -2.89 -7.40 14.90
N VAL A 673 -2.42 -7.13 13.67
CA VAL A 673 -1.00 -7.24 13.31
C VAL A 673 -0.15 -6.18 14.04
N ILE A 674 -0.66 -4.96 14.19
CA ILE A 674 0.02 -3.88 14.91
C ILE A 674 0.04 -4.14 16.43
N VAL A 675 -1.03 -4.69 17.02
CA VAL A 675 -1.03 -5.15 18.43
C VAL A 675 0.10 -6.15 18.67
N HIS A 676 0.30 -7.12 17.76
CA HIS A 676 1.40 -8.07 17.86
C HIS A 676 2.77 -7.39 17.71
N LEU A 677 2.92 -6.47 16.76
CA LEU A 677 4.17 -5.71 16.58
C LEU A 677 4.55 -4.93 17.84
N ILE A 678 3.61 -4.20 18.46
CA ILE A 678 3.88 -3.43 19.68
C ILE A 678 4.21 -4.35 20.85
N LYS A 679 3.56 -5.52 20.98
CA LYS A 679 3.91 -6.52 22.00
C LYS A 679 5.30 -7.11 21.78
N ASP A 680 5.71 -7.35 20.54
CA ASP A 680 7.06 -7.80 20.19
C ASP A 680 8.11 -6.70 20.50
N MET A 681 7.76 -5.43 20.26
CA MET A 681 8.59 -4.28 20.65
C MET A 681 8.73 -4.19 22.17
N ALA A 682 7.64 -4.25 22.93
CA ALA A 682 7.63 -4.16 24.39
C ALA A 682 8.36 -5.33 25.07
N SER A 683 8.25 -6.54 24.52
CA SER A 683 9.00 -7.72 25.02
C SER A 683 10.48 -7.72 24.67
N GLY A 684 10.97 -6.72 23.91
CA GLY A 684 12.38 -6.59 23.56
C GLY A 684 12.84 -7.51 22.43
N LYS A 685 11.93 -8.16 21.68
CA LYS A 685 12.28 -9.06 20.56
C LYS A 685 12.94 -8.34 19.38
N LEU A 686 12.65 -7.04 19.22
CA LEU A 686 13.31 -6.20 18.21
C LEU A 686 14.69 -5.75 18.72
N SER A 687 14.69 -5.03 19.84
CA SER A 687 15.90 -4.65 20.59
C SER A 687 15.54 -4.31 22.02
N GLU A 688 16.51 -4.39 22.94
CA GLU A 688 16.31 -4.02 24.35
C GLU A 688 15.95 -2.52 24.51
N ALA A 689 16.53 -1.66 23.67
CA ALA A 689 16.21 -0.23 23.63
C ALA A 689 14.73 0.02 23.28
N TRP A 690 14.21 -0.70 22.27
CA TRP A 690 12.79 -0.65 21.93
C TRP A 690 11.91 -1.19 23.07
N GLY A 691 12.32 -2.25 23.77
CA GLY A 691 11.59 -2.78 24.94
C GLY A 691 11.34 -1.72 26.01
N ASN A 692 12.40 -1.04 26.44
CA ASN A 692 12.31 -0.02 27.49
C ASN A 692 11.48 1.19 27.06
N VAL A 693 11.74 1.73 25.86
CA VAL A 693 11.03 2.92 25.34
C VAL A 693 9.55 2.61 25.08
N THR A 694 9.22 1.42 24.56
CA THR A 694 7.85 1.02 24.27
C THR A 694 7.04 0.85 25.56
N LYS A 695 7.60 0.18 26.58
CA LYS A 695 6.96 0.06 27.90
C LYS A 695 6.71 1.43 28.54
N ALA A 696 7.72 2.31 28.50
CA ALA A 696 7.57 3.67 29.03
C ALA A 696 6.51 4.49 28.27
N ALA A 697 6.43 4.38 26.95
CA ALA A 697 5.41 5.05 26.15
C ALA A 697 3.98 4.55 26.42
N ILE A 698 3.80 3.23 26.61
CA ILE A 698 2.50 2.64 26.99
C ILE A 698 2.06 3.19 28.35
N ALA A 699 2.95 3.18 29.35
CA ALA A 699 2.69 3.73 30.67
C ALA A 699 2.34 5.23 30.62
N GLN A 700 3.11 6.02 29.86
CA GLN A 700 2.87 7.46 29.67
C GLN A 700 1.46 7.73 29.13
N ASN A 701 1.02 7.00 28.11
CA ASN A 701 -0.31 7.21 27.52
C ASN A 701 -1.46 6.88 28.49
N ILE A 702 -1.28 5.91 29.38
CA ILE A 702 -2.25 5.60 30.44
C ILE A 702 -2.23 6.69 31.53
N LEU A 703 -1.05 7.15 31.94
CA LEU A 703 -0.89 8.20 32.95
C LEU A 703 -1.40 9.56 32.48
N ASN A 704 -1.34 9.86 31.17
CA ASN A 704 -1.90 11.09 30.61
C ASN A 704 -3.41 11.24 30.90
N LEU A 705 -4.15 10.15 31.17
CA LEU A 705 -5.54 10.23 31.62
C LEU A 705 -5.72 10.92 32.99
N THR A 706 -4.74 10.81 33.88
CA THR A 706 -4.80 11.44 35.21
C THR A 706 -4.60 12.95 35.13
N GLN A 707 -3.94 13.42 34.07
CA GLN A 707 -3.59 14.83 33.84
C GLN A 707 -4.71 15.62 33.14
N LEU A 708 -5.82 14.98 32.77
CA LEU A 708 -6.98 15.67 32.20
C LEU A 708 -7.64 16.58 33.24
N GLY A 709 -7.85 17.85 32.85
CA GLY A 709 -8.54 18.85 33.68
C GLY A 709 -10.04 18.56 33.85
N GLU A 710 -10.69 19.18 34.84
CA GLU A 710 -12.10 18.92 35.17
C GLU A 710 -13.06 19.12 33.98
N GLU A 711 -12.84 20.14 33.16
CA GLU A 711 -13.64 20.41 31.95
C GLU A 711 -13.53 19.30 30.90
N GLN A 712 -12.35 18.67 30.79
CA GLN A 712 -12.08 17.61 29.82
C GLN A 712 -12.62 16.24 30.28
N ARG A 713 -12.99 16.09 31.56
CA ARG A 713 -13.55 14.84 32.12
C ARG A 713 -15.03 14.64 31.77
N ILE A 714 -15.69 15.67 31.21
CA ILE A 714 -17.08 15.59 30.78
C ILE A 714 -17.20 14.58 29.63
N PRO A 715 -18.14 13.60 29.66
CA PRO A 715 -18.18 12.53 28.66
C PRO A 715 -18.18 12.98 27.20
N SER A 716 -18.94 14.02 26.85
CA SER A 716 -19.02 14.55 25.49
C SER A 716 -17.72 15.21 24.99
N ILE A 717 -16.93 15.77 25.91
CA ILE A 717 -15.66 16.45 25.61
C ILE A 717 -14.51 15.43 25.61
N CYS A 718 -14.48 14.54 26.60
CA CYS A 718 -13.47 13.50 26.77
C CYS A 718 -13.35 12.59 25.53
N LEU A 719 -14.48 12.24 24.90
CA LEU A 719 -14.50 11.42 23.67
C LEU A 719 -13.83 12.10 22.47
N ARG A 720 -13.77 13.43 22.45
CA ARG A 720 -13.09 14.20 21.40
C ARG A 720 -11.59 14.31 21.66
N THR A 721 -11.11 13.93 22.86
CA THR A 721 -9.70 14.03 23.21
C THR A 721 -8.92 12.81 22.67
N PRO A 722 -7.79 13.02 21.98
CA PRO A 722 -6.89 11.93 21.58
C PRO A 722 -6.39 11.08 22.76
N THR A 723 -6.24 11.69 23.93
CA THR A 723 -5.71 11.05 25.15
C THR A 723 -6.51 9.82 25.56
N LEU A 724 -7.84 9.88 25.53
CA LEU A 724 -8.69 8.74 25.86
C LEU A 724 -8.45 7.56 24.91
N TRP A 725 -8.46 7.82 23.61
CA TRP A 725 -8.33 6.80 22.58
C TRP A 725 -6.94 6.14 22.55
N LEU A 726 -5.88 6.93 22.75
CA LEU A 726 -4.52 6.40 22.87
C LEU A 726 -4.33 5.59 24.15
N ALA A 727 -4.97 5.99 25.26
CA ALA A 727 -4.96 5.20 26.49
C ALA A 727 -5.72 3.87 26.32
N LEU A 728 -6.89 3.87 25.68
CA LEU A 728 -7.64 2.64 25.37
C LEU A 728 -6.84 1.70 24.45
N ALA A 729 -6.17 2.24 23.41
CA ALA A 729 -5.28 1.46 22.57
C ALA A 729 -4.08 0.90 23.36
N SER A 730 -3.55 1.67 24.33
CA SER A 730 -2.46 1.23 25.22
C SER A 730 -2.90 0.10 26.15
N LEU A 731 -4.16 0.09 26.60
CA LEU A 731 -4.73 -1.03 27.38
C LEU A 731 -4.78 -2.35 26.58
N CYS A 732 -4.90 -2.31 25.25
CA CYS A 732 -4.85 -3.51 24.40
C CYS A 732 -3.44 -4.13 24.29
N VAL A 733 -2.38 -3.38 24.58
CA VAL A 733 -0.99 -3.81 24.50
C VAL A 733 -0.30 -3.87 25.87
N LEU A 734 -1.10 -3.86 26.94
CA LEU A 734 -0.61 -3.90 28.32
C LEU A 734 0.13 -5.19 28.63
N ASP A 735 1.10 -5.09 29.54
CA ASP A 735 2.01 -6.18 29.95
C ASP A 735 2.05 -6.26 31.48
N LYS A 736 2.46 -7.39 32.05
CA LYS A 736 2.45 -7.63 33.51
C LYS A 736 3.28 -6.61 34.28
N ASP A 737 4.44 -6.22 33.73
CA ASP A 737 5.33 -5.21 34.33
C ASP A 737 4.62 -3.85 34.55
N HIS A 738 3.66 -3.51 33.68
CA HIS A 738 2.89 -2.27 33.83
C HIS A 738 1.93 -2.35 35.02
N VAL A 739 1.31 -3.51 35.25
CA VAL A 739 0.37 -3.73 36.37
C VAL A 739 1.09 -3.59 37.70
N GLU A 740 2.25 -4.25 37.85
CA GLU A 740 3.00 -4.22 39.10
C GLU A 740 3.46 -2.81 39.47
N ARG A 741 3.93 -2.03 38.49
CA ARG A 741 4.54 -0.71 38.72
C ARG A 741 3.57 0.47 38.68
N LEU A 742 2.45 0.37 37.96
CA LEU A 742 1.43 1.43 37.92
C LEU A 742 0.40 1.30 39.07
N SER A 743 0.17 0.09 39.58
CA SER A 743 -0.88 -0.16 40.59
C SER A 743 -0.37 -0.19 42.03
N SER A 744 0.94 -0.32 42.24
CA SER A 744 1.52 -0.22 43.58
C SER A 744 1.54 1.24 44.00
N GLY A 745 0.82 1.57 45.08
CA GLY A 745 0.84 2.87 45.75
C GLY A 745 2.19 3.28 46.36
N GLN A 746 3.30 2.66 45.95
CA GLN A 746 4.68 2.99 46.29
C GLN A 746 5.26 3.91 45.20
N TRP A 747 4.98 5.20 45.33
CA TRP A 747 5.71 6.24 44.59
C TRP A 747 7.11 6.39 45.19
N THR A 748 8.03 5.48 44.89
CA THR A 748 9.45 5.70 45.21
C THR A 748 9.95 6.86 44.35
N LYS A 749 10.16 8.03 44.97
CA LYS A 749 10.99 9.08 44.37
C LYS A 749 12.40 8.52 44.18
N ALA A 750 13.08 8.96 43.12
CA ALA A 750 14.41 8.51 42.72
C ALA A 750 15.53 8.78 43.74
N ASP A 751 15.24 9.41 44.89
CA ASP A 751 16.24 9.98 45.81
C ASP A 751 16.32 9.30 47.18
N GLY A 752 15.74 8.10 47.35
CA GLY A 752 15.85 7.33 48.60
C GLY A 752 15.26 7.99 49.86
N GLN A 753 14.65 9.18 49.76
CA GLN A 753 13.92 9.81 50.85
C GLN A 753 12.52 9.19 51.01
N PRO A 754 12.06 8.95 52.25
CA PRO A 754 10.73 8.41 52.51
C PRO A 754 9.64 9.32 51.94
N THR A 755 8.63 8.73 51.32
CA THR A 755 7.41 9.41 50.84
C THR A 755 6.74 10.17 51.99
N PRO A 756 6.16 11.37 51.76
CA PRO A 756 5.32 11.99 52.77
C PRO A 756 4.19 11.02 53.16
N PRO A 757 3.89 10.86 54.46
CA PRO A 757 2.89 9.91 54.92
C PRO A 757 1.53 10.29 54.34
N ARG A 758 0.81 9.31 53.79
CA ARG A 758 -0.61 9.50 53.40
C ARG A 758 -1.38 10.01 54.63
N PRO A 759 -2.35 10.92 54.46
CA PRO A 759 -3.17 11.35 55.58
C PRO A 759 -3.87 10.13 56.18
N THR A 760 -3.66 9.88 57.47
CA THR A 760 -4.31 8.80 58.21
C THR A 760 -5.67 9.26 58.73
N CYS A 761 -6.56 8.31 58.95
CA CYS A 761 -7.89 8.56 59.45
C CYS A 761 -7.82 9.11 60.87
N SER A 762 -8.27 10.35 61.06
CA SER A 762 -8.31 11.07 62.34
C SER A 762 -9.24 10.42 63.38
N ASN A 763 -10.05 9.44 62.99
CA ASN A 763 -10.93 8.68 63.88
C ASN A 763 -10.34 7.30 64.27
N HIS A 764 -9.19 6.92 63.71
CA HIS A 764 -8.45 5.73 64.12
C HIS A 764 -7.11 6.16 64.75
N ASP A 765 -6.82 5.68 65.96
CA ASP A 765 -5.55 5.95 66.66
C ASP A 765 -4.42 4.99 66.24
N ASP A 766 -4.60 4.24 65.14
CA ASP A 766 -3.66 3.20 64.70
C ASP A 766 -2.48 3.74 63.88
N GLY A 767 -2.58 4.94 63.32
CA GLY A 767 -1.54 5.52 62.46
C GLY A 767 -1.32 4.76 61.14
N GLU A 768 -2.17 3.78 60.81
CA GLU A 768 -2.05 2.91 59.63
C GLU A 768 -3.25 3.04 58.68
N THR A 769 -4.43 3.36 59.20
CA THR A 769 -5.64 3.46 58.40
C THR A 769 -5.61 4.73 57.55
N ASN A 770 -5.50 4.59 56.22
CA ASN A 770 -5.48 5.73 55.30
C ASN A 770 -6.84 6.45 55.24
N ALA A 771 -6.81 7.77 55.22
CA ALA A 771 -7.97 8.60 54.94
C ALA A 771 -8.22 8.71 53.43
N VAL A 772 -9.49 8.63 53.06
CA VAL A 772 -9.97 8.73 51.67
C VAL A 772 -10.77 10.03 51.47
N ILE A 773 -11.37 10.53 52.55
CA ILE A 773 -12.28 11.68 52.52
C ILE A 773 -11.80 12.71 53.53
N GLN A 774 -11.63 13.94 53.09
CA GLN A 774 -11.42 15.10 53.92
C GLN A 774 -12.77 15.78 54.19
N CYS A 775 -13.22 15.71 55.44
CA CYS A 775 -14.37 16.46 55.92
C CYS A 775 -13.89 17.77 56.54
N SER A 776 -14.51 18.90 56.19
CA SER A 776 -14.15 20.21 56.75
C SER A 776 -14.37 20.33 58.26
N ILE A 777 -15.15 19.42 58.85
CA ILE A 777 -15.51 19.43 60.28
C ILE A 777 -15.00 18.17 61.01
N CYS A 778 -15.09 16.99 60.39
CA CYS A 778 -14.71 15.71 61.01
C CYS A 778 -13.26 15.29 60.74
N GLY A 779 -12.49 16.08 59.98
CA GLY A 779 -11.10 15.79 59.65
C GLY A 779 -10.94 14.77 58.52
N ASN A 780 -9.77 14.16 58.43
CA ASN A 780 -9.45 13.16 57.41
C ASN A 780 -10.01 11.81 57.87
N LEU A 781 -10.89 11.20 57.08
CA LEU A 781 -11.60 9.99 57.45
C LEU A 781 -11.32 8.88 56.45
N CYS A 782 -11.17 7.65 56.94
CA CYS A 782 -11.27 6.48 56.09
C CYS A 782 -12.72 6.32 55.60
N ALA A 783 -12.86 5.51 54.55
CA ALA A 783 -14.14 5.08 53.99
C ALA A 783 -15.21 4.76 55.05
N ASP A 784 -14.84 3.97 56.06
CA ASP A 784 -15.76 3.51 57.08
C ASP A 784 -16.08 4.59 58.11
N CYS A 785 -15.09 5.37 58.54
CA CYS A 785 -15.30 6.47 59.48
C CYS A 785 -16.14 7.60 58.88
N ASP A 786 -15.96 7.92 57.59
CA ASP A 786 -16.88 8.84 56.89
C ASP A 786 -18.30 8.32 56.94
N ARG A 787 -18.50 7.03 56.66
CA ARG A 787 -19.83 6.40 56.69
C ARG A 787 -20.47 6.47 58.07
N PHE A 788 -19.76 6.06 59.13
CA PHE A 788 -20.31 6.00 60.48
C PHE A 788 -20.55 7.39 61.09
N LEU A 789 -19.62 8.32 60.90
CA LEU A 789 -19.74 9.66 61.48
C LEU A 789 -20.79 10.51 60.77
N HIS A 790 -21.04 10.29 59.47
CA HIS A 790 -22.02 11.07 58.68
C HIS A 790 -23.40 10.40 58.54
N LEU A 791 -23.65 9.30 59.27
CA LEU A 791 -24.98 8.68 59.40
C LEU A 791 -25.94 9.53 60.25
N HIS A 792 -25.43 10.33 61.17
CA HIS A 792 -26.24 11.13 62.10
C HIS A 792 -26.79 12.43 61.45
N ARG A 793 -28.04 12.81 61.78
CA ARG A 793 -28.73 13.99 61.19
C ARG A 793 -27.95 15.30 61.29
N LYS A 794 -27.14 15.47 62.35
CA LYS A 794 -26.35 16.68 62.60
C LYS A 794 -25.10 16.78 61.72
N THR A 795 -24.56 15.64 61.28
CA THR A 795 -23.26 15.57 60.58
C THR A 795 -23.42 15.28 59.09
N ARG A 796 -24.56 14.74 58.64
CA ARG A 796 -24.82 14.35 57.23
C ARG A 796 -24.57 15.46 56.18
N ASN A 797 -24.68 16.72 56.57
CA ASN A 797 -24.52 17.88 55.66
C ASN A 797 -23.11 18.49 55.68
N HIS A 798 -22.13 17.85 56.32
CA HIS A 798 -20.76 18.34 56.27
C HIS A 798 -20.22 18.32 54.83
N GLN A 799 -19.40 19.33 54.51
CA GLN A 799 -18.73 19.42 53.22
C GLN A 799 -17.56 18.44 53.21
N ARG A 800 -17.60 17.52 52.24
CA ARG A 800 -16.70 16.38 52.13
C ARG A 800 -16.03 16.42 50.76
N GLN A 801 -14.73 16.27 50.73
CA GLN A 801 -13.90 16.23 49.53
C GLN A 801 -13.04 14.96 49.57
N VAL A 802 -12.74 14.37 48.41
CA VAL A 802 -11.80 13.24 48.33
C VAL A 802 -10.37 13.75 48.57
N CYS A 803 -9.54 12.99 49.27
CA CYS A 803 -8.14 13.38 49.48
C CYS A 803 -7.39 13.48 48.13
N LYS A 804 -6.52 14.49 47.99
CA LYS A 804 -5.75 14.73 46.74
C LYS A 804 -4.91 13.52 46.33
N GLU A 805 -4.39 12.77 47.30
CA GLU A 805 -3.62 11.55 47.04
C GLU A 805 -4.46 10.43 46.40
N GLU A 806 -5.77 10.39 46.66
CA GLU A 806 -6.70 9.42 46.06
C GLU A 806 -7.25 9.91 44.70
N GLU A 807 -7.34 11.23 44.48
CA GLU A 807 -7.66 11.78 43.16
C GLU A 807 -6.55 11.50 42.13
N GLU A 808 -5.29 11.44 42.57
CA GLU A 808 -4.11 11.12 41.74
C GLU A 808 -3.85 9.59 41.62
N ALA A 809 -4.58 8.74 42.36
CA ALA A 809 -4.36 7.30 42.38
C ALA A 809 -4.94 6.62 41.13
N ILE A 810 -4.10 5.83 40.44
CA ILE A 810 -4.49 4.98 39.32
C ILE A 810 -4.33 3.51 39.70
N LYS A 811 -5.34 2.69 39.40
CA LYS A 811 -5.25 1.23 39.53
C LYS A 811 -5.36 0.60 38.15
N VAL A 812 -4.30 -0.09 37.73
CA VAL A 812 -4.20 -0.79 36.43
C VAL A 812 -4.19 -2.29 36.68
N GLU A 813 -5.03 -3.04 35.95
CA GLU A 813 -5.12 -4.49 36.08
C GLU A 813 -5.10 -5.13 34.71
N LEU A 814 -4.51 -6.31 34.62
CA LEU A 814 -4.47 -7.11 33.41
C LEU A 814 -5.07 -8.48 33.72
N HIS A 815 -6.25 -8.75 33.18
CA HIS A 815 -6.92 -10.04 33.34
C HIS A 815 -7.12 -10.70 31.98
N GLU A 816 -6.38 -11.79 31.73
CA GLU A 816 -6.53 -12.66 30.55
C GLU A 816 -6.53 -11.94 29.18
N GLY A 817 -5.73 -10.87 29.07
CA GLY A 817 -5.58 -10.07 27.84
C GLY A 817 -6.48 -8.84 27.77
N CYS A 818 -7.30 -8.62 28.79
CA CYS A 818 -8.10 -7.42 28.97
C CYS A 818 -7.39 -6.45 29.93
N GLY A 819 -7.04 -5.26 29.44
CA GLY A 819 -6.45 -4.19 30.23
C GLY A 819 -7.56 -3.35 30.88
N ARG A 820 -7.49 -3.16 32.19
CA ARG A 820 -8.42 -2.37 33.00
C ARG A 820 -7.67 -1.24 33.69
N THR A 821 -8.18 -0.02 33.59
CA THR A 821 -7.71 1.14 34.36
C THR A 821 -8.88 1.75 35.13
N LYS A 822 -8.67 1.98 36.42
CA LYS A 822 -9.63 2.58 37.34
C LYS A 822 -9.03 3.86 37.93
N LEU A 823 -9.74 4.96 37.68
CA LEU A 823 -9.57 6.28 38.28
C LEU A 823 -10.79 6.59 39.15
N PHE A 824 -10.71 7.64 39.96
CA PHE A 824 -11.85 8.02 40.82
C PHE A 824 -13.11 8.40 40.00
N TRP A 825 -12.93 8.97 38.81
CA TRP A 825 -14.00 9.42 37.92
C TRP A 825 -14.23 8.54 36.68
N LEU A 826 -13.37 7.55 36.43
CA LEU A 826 -13.38 6.76 35.19
C LEU A 826 -13.04 5.29 35.45
N LEU A 827 -13.81 4.37 34.87
CA LEU A 827 -13.38 2.99 34.67
C LEU A 827 -13.27 2.74 33.15
N ALA A 828 -12.08 2.37 32.68
CA ALA A 828 -11.80 2.05 31.29
C ALA A 828 -11.32 0.62 31.18
N VAL A 829 -11.93 -0.15 30.27
CA VAL A 829 -11.59 -1.57 30.02
C VAL A 829 -11.44 -1.74 28.52
N ALA A 830 -10.37 -2.40 28.06
CA ALA A 830 -10.17 -2.71 26.65
C ALA A 830 -9.68 -4.15 26.46
N ASP A 831 -10.28 -4.88 25.53
CA ASP A 831 -9.86 -6.24 25.16
C ASP A 831 -9.06 -6.22 23.84
N ALA A 832 -7.84 -6.75 23.92
CA ALA A 832 -6.93 -6.85 22.79
C ALA A 832 -7.40 -7.82 21.69
N ARG A 833 -8.24 -8.81 22.02
CA ARG A 833 -8.70 -9.84 21.06
C ARG A 833 -9.93 -9.41 20.28
N THR A 834 -10.92 -8.82 20.96
CA THR A 834 -12.16 -8.37 20.32
C THR A 834 -12.10 -6.93 19.83
N LEU A 835 -11.09 -6.14 20.24
CA LEU A 835 -10.98 -4.70 19.97
C LEU A 835 -12.25 -3.94 20.39
N LYS A 836 -12.86 -4.40 21.49
CA LYS A 836 -13.96 -3.74 22.17
C LYS A 836 -13.44 -3.09 23.44
N ALA A 837 -13.92 -1.89 23.73
CA ALA A 837 -13.63 -1.18 24.95
C ALA A 837 -14.90 -0.67 25.61
N LEU A 838 -14.87 -0.55 26.94
CA LEU A 838 -15.95 0.00 27.75
C LEU A 838 -15.39 1.16 28.57
N VAL A 839 -16.11 2.28 28.57
CA VAL A 839 -15.79 3.45 29.38
C VAL A 839 -17.00 3.81 30.24
N GLU A 840 -16.84 3.69 31.56
CA GLU A 840 -17.85 4.06 32.56
C GLU A 840 -17.40 5.32 33.32
N TYR A 841 -18.17 6.39 33.18
CA TYR A 841 -17.94 7.65 33.91
C TYR A 841 -18.61 7.59 35.29
N ARG A 842 -17.84 7.88 36.34
CA ARG A 842 -18.27 7.83 37.74
C ARG A 842 -18.42 9.26 38.27
N GLU A 843 -19.55 9.57 38.91
CA GLU A 843 -19.67 10.79 39.72
C GLU A 843 -18.76 10.65 40.93
N GLY A 844 -17.81 11.57 41.11
CA GLY A 844 -16.78 11.58 42.16
C GLY A 844 -17.27 11.72 43.60
N GLY A 845 -18.47 11.25 43.92
CA GLY A 845 -18.95 11.11 45.30
C GLY A 845 -18.77 9.66 45.75
N ALA A 846 -18.00 9.46 46.82
CA ALA A 846 -17.93 8.19 47.52
C ALA A 846 -19.35 7.69 47.87
N ARG A 847 -19.86 6.76 47.06
CA ARG A 847 -21.03 5.94 47.41
C ARG A 847 -20.51 4.56 47.75
N HIS A 848 -20.26 4.33 49.04
CA HIS A 848 -19.98 3.00 49.56
C HIS A 848 -21.17 2.08 49.31
N ARG A 849 -20.89 0.94 48.67
CA ARG A 849 -21.74 -0.25 48.70
C ARG A 849 -21.80 -0.72 50.15
N GLY A 850 -22.98 -0.60 50.75
CA GLY A 850 -23.19 -0.99 52.14
C GLY A 850 -23.36 -2.50 52.28
N VAL A 851 -22.59 -3.11 53.17
CA VAL A 851 -23.04 -4.30 53.91
C VAL A 851 -24.27 -3.86 54.71
N GLY A 852 -25.44 -4.38 54.32
CA GLY A 852 -26.77 -3.97 54.79
C GLY A 852 -27.78 -3.98 53.62
N THR A 853 -28.41 -5.13 53.37
CA THR A 853 -29.23 -5.40 52.17
C THR A 853 -30.62 -4.73 52.15
N SER A 854 -30.99 -3.96 53.16
CA SER A 854 -32.31 -3.32 53.22
C SER A 854 -32.31 -2.01 52.42
N GLY A 855 -33.12 -1.94 51.37
CA GLY A 855 -33.33 -0.71 50.60
C GLY A 855 -32.51 -0.58 49.31
N GLN A 856 -31.69 -1.58 48.91
CA GLN A 856 -30.95 -1.55 47.64
C GLN A 856 -31.22 -2.79 46.80
N CYS A 857 -31.52 -2.59 45.51
CA CYS A 857 -31.70 -3.66 44.55
C CYS A 857 -30.36 -4.37 44.29
N ARG A 858 -30.36 -5.68 44.47
CA ARG A 858 -29.24 -6.60 44.24
C ARG A 858 -28.65 -6.51 42.83
N PHE A 859 -29.48 -6.30 41.80
CA PHE A 859 -29.07 -6.39 40.40
C PHE A 859 -28.75 -5.02 39.80
N CYS A 860 -29.71 -4.09 39.84
CA CYS A 860 -29.54 -2.77 39.24
C CYS A 860 -28.92 -1.72 40.20
N GLY A 861 -28.82 -2.03 41.49
CA GLY A 861 -28.26 -1.12 42.50
C GLY A 861 -29.17 0.05 42.90
N ALA A 862 -30.43 0.08 42.44
CA ALA A 862 -31.40 1.12 42.78
C ALA A 862 -31.69 1.14 44.29
N VAL A 863 -31.69 2.33 44.90
CA VAL A 863 -31.91 2.50 46.35
C VAL A 863 -33.29 3.10 46.57
N GLY A 864 -34.10 2.50 47.46
CA GLY A 864 -35.44 2.95 47.78
C GLY A 864 -35.80 2.67 49.24
N SER A 865 -36.38 3.68 49.91
CA SER A 865 -36.83 3.59 51.31
C SER A 865 -38.31 3.24 51.46
N SER A 866 -39.00 2.90 50.37
CA SER A 866 -40.43 2.53 50.34
C SER A 866 -40.71 1.46 49.27
N GLY A 867 -41.79 0.70 49.44
CA GLY A 867 -42.21 -0.35 48.48
C GLY A 867 -41.46 -1.68 48.60
N LEU A 868 -41.37 -2.45 47.50
CA LEU A 868 -40.73 -3.78 47.44
C LEU A 868 -39.25 -3.79 47.90
N LEU A 869 -38.55 -2.65 47.79
CA LEU A 869 -37.17 -2.47 48.24
C LEU A 869 -37.03 -2.32 49.77
N ALA A 870 -38.13 -2.00 50.48
CA ALA A 870 -38.13 -1.88 51.94
C ALA A 870 -38.32 -3.24 52.65
N ILE A 871 -38.93 -4.21 51.96
CA ILE A 871 -39.22 -5.56 52.47
C ILE A 871 -38.28 -6.60 51.85
N GLY A 872 -37.75 -6.36 50.65
CA GLY A 872 -36.83 -7.24 49.94
C GLY A 872 -35.70 -6.50 49.21
N ASN A 873 -34.79 -7.26 48.63
CA ASN A 873 -33.52 -6.76 48.09
C ASN A 873 -33.56 -6.59 46.55
N VAL A 874 -34.75 -6.50 45.93
CA VAL A 874 -34.94 -6.45 44.46
C VAL A 874 -35.99 -5.39 44.12
N CYS A 875 -35.72 -4.52 43.15
CA CYS A 875 -36.65 -3.47 42.72
C CYS A 875 -37.80 -4.00 41.85
N ALA A 876 -38.82 -3.19 41.61
CA ALA A 876 -39.99 -3.54 40.79
C ALA A 876 -39.71 -3.64 39.28
N ASP A 877 -38.45 -3.49 38.85
CA ASP A 877 -38.05 -3.60 37.45
C ASP A 877 -38.21 -5.04 36.95
N GLN A 878 -38.78 -5.20 35.76
CA GLN A 878 -39.15 -6.50 35.20
C GLN A 878 -37.93 -7.42 35.03
N GLU A 879 -36.79 -6.90 34.57
CA GLU A 879 -35.56 -7.69 34.39
C GLU A 879 -35.00 -8.13 35.75
N CYS A 880 -35.00 -7.24 36.75
CA CYS A 880 -34.55 -7.55 38.10
C CYS A 880 -35.43 -8.63 38.76
N GLN A 881 -36.74 -8.62 38.50
CA GLN A 881 -37.67 -9.64 38.99
C GLN A 881 -37.49 -10.98 38.28
N GLU A 882 -37.14 -10.98 36.99
CA GLU A 882 -36.78 -12.19 36.23
C GLU A 882 -35.47 -12.82 36.73
N TYR A 883 -34.46 -11.99 36.97
CA TYR A 883 -33.20 -12.41 37.58
C TYR A 883 -33.41 -12.95 39.00
N ALA A 884 -34.27 -12.33 39.81
CA ALA A 884 -34.58 -12.80 41.15
C ALA A 884 -35.18 -14.22 41.16
N ARG A 885 -35.99 -14.57 40.16
CA ARG A 885 -36.60 -15.91 40.03
C ARG A 885 -35.60 -17.02 39.79
N THR A 886 -34.43 -16.71 39.24
CA THR A 886 -33.39 -17.71 38.90
C THR A 886 -32.14 -17.59 39.76
N ALA A 887 -32.04 -16.56 40.60
CA ALA A 887 -30.91 -16.32 41.50
C ALA A 887 -30.95 -17.21 42.75
N CYS A 888 -29.77 -17.57 43.26
CA CYS A 888 -29.65 -18.20 44.56
C CYS A 888 -30.04 -17.22 45.68
N THR A 889 -30.86 -17.68 46.63
CA THR A 889 -31.33 -16.89 47.78
C THR A 889 -30.50 -17.11 49.05
N LYS A 890 -29.50 -18.00 49.01
CA LYS A 890 -28.63 -18.31 50.15
C LYS A 890 -27.64 -17.17 50.44
N LEU A 891 -27.31 -17.03 51.72
CA LEU A 891 -26.24 -16.17 52.24
C LEU A 891 -24.97 -17.00 52.41
N LEU A 892 -23.86 -16.53 51.84
CA LEU A 892 -22.55 -17.18 51.98
C LEU A 892 -21.98 -16.92 53.38
N ALA A 893 -21.00 -17.74 53.81
CA ALA A 893 -20.36 -17.63 55.12
C ALA A 893 -19.71 -16.25 55.39
N CYS A 894 -19.32 -15.54 54.32
CA CYS A 894 -18.78 -14.19 54.39
C CYS A 894 -19.85 -13.08 54.57
N GLY A 895 -21.14 -13.44 54.66
CA GLY A 895 -22.24 -12.48 54.81
C GLY A 895 -22.71 -11.82 53.50
N HIS A 896 -22.16 -12.21 52.35
CA HIS A 896 -22.63 -11.78 51.04
C HIS A 896 -23.72 -12.71 50.49
N MET A 897 -24.68 -12.15 49.74
CA MET A 897 -25.64 -12.97 48.99
C MET A 897 -24.93 -13.75 47.89
N CYS A 898 -25.28 -15.04 47.74
CA CYS A 898 -24.72 -15.88 46.68
C CYS A 898 -25.09 -15.32 45.30
N GLY A 899 -24.09 -15.01 44.46
CA GLY A 899 -24.28 -14.55 43.07
C GLY A 899 -24.71 -15.65 42.08
N GLY A 900 -24.74 -16.90 42.55
CA GLY A 900 -25.10 -18.10 41.81
C GLY A 900 -26.57 -18.22 41.44
N VAL A 901 -26.96 -19.38 40.92
CA VAL A 901 -28.33 -19.66 40.46
C VAL A 901 -29.08 -20.58 41.43
N GLN A 902 -30.41 -20.58 41.36
CA GLN A 902 -31.25 -21.40 42.22
C GLN A 902 -31.11 -22.88 41.86
N GLY A 903 -30.91 -23.74 42.87
CA GLY A 903 -30.83 -25.19 42.68
C GLY A 903 -29.43 -25.75 42.42
N GLU A 904 -28.36 -24.94 42.50
CA GLU A 904 -26.98 -25.44 42.47
C GLU A 904 -26.64 -26.24 43.73
N PHE A 905 -25.92 -27.36 43.55
CA PHE A 905 -25.41 -28.19 44.65
C PHE A 905 -24.41 -27.41 45.50
N ASP A 906 -23.41 -26.82 44.83
CA ASP A 906 -22.42 -25.92 45.42
C ASP A 906 -22.74 -24.48 45.00
N CYS A 907 -22.81 -23.57 45.98
CA CYS A 907 -23.02 -22.16 45.70
C CYS A 907 -21.78 -21.53 45.07
N LEU A 908 -21.99 -20.64 44.10
CA LEU A 908 -20.92 -19.84 43.51
C LEU A 908 -20.04 -19.19 44.60
N PRO A 909 -18.70 -19.35 44.54
CA PRO A 909 -17.77 -18.68 45.45
C PRO A 909 -18.01 -17.16 45.49
N CYS A 910 -17.68 -16.54 46.63
CA CYS A 910 -17.95 -15.11 46.80
C CYS A 910 -17.11 -14.26 45.83
N LEU A 911 -17.78 -13.59 44.89
CA LEU A 911 -17.17 -12.72 43.89
C LEU A 911 -16.56 -11.42 44.46
N HIS A 912 -16.78 -11.11 45.74
CA HIS A 912 -16.22 -9.93 46.40
C HIS A 912 -14.82 -10.16 47.01
N GLY A 913 -14.13 -11.23 46.62
CA GLY A 913 -12.78 -11.54 47.08
C GLY A 913 -12.69 -12.07 48.52
N CYS A 914 -13.83 -12.45 49.11
CA CYS A 914 -13.88 -13.06 50.46
C CYS A 914 -13.67 -14.59 50.44
N SER A 915 -13.61 -15.19 49.26
CA SER A 915 -13.36 -16.63 49.09
C SER A 915 -11.87 -16.87 48.93
N SER A 916 -11.33 -17.88 49.62
CA SER A 916 -9.96 -18.39 49.43
C SER A 916 -9.84 -19.42 48.30
N ASP A 917 -10.89 -19.56 47.48
CA ASP A 917 -10.93 -20.51 46.37
C ASP A 917 -10.04 -20.06 45.20
N ALA A 918 -8.96 -20.80 44.96
CA ALA A 918 -8.00 -20.54 43.89
C ALA A 918 -8.57 -20.76 42.46
N THR A 919 -9.76 -21.36 42.33
CA THR A 919 -10.40 -21.62 41.02
C THR A 919 -11.19 -20.44 40.47
N LEU A 920 -11.54 -19.46 41.32
CA LEU A 920 -12.28 -18.28 40.91
C LEU A 920 -11.34 -17.27 40.24
N ARG A 921 -11.59 -16.98 38.96
CA ARG A 921 -10.76 -16.05 38.19
C ARG A 921 -11.30 -14.63 38.09
N GLN A 922 -12.59 -14.43 38.32
CA GLN A 922 -13.27 -13.15 38.09
C GLN A 922 -13.94 -12.64 39.37
N ASP A 923 -14.00 -11.31 39.50
CA ASP A 923 -14.64 -10.61 40.62
C ASP A 923 -16.07 -10.15 40.29
N ALA A 924 -16.76 -9.54 41.25
CA ALA A 924 -18.16 -9.14 41.10
C ALA A 924 -18.35 -7.94 40.14
N ASP A 925 -17.31 -7.12 40.00
CA ASP A 925 -17.30 -5.92 39.16
C ASP A 925 -16.84 -6.21 37.72
N ASP A 926 -16.26 -7.38 37.48
CA ASP A 926 -15.91 -7.85 36.14
C ASP A 926 -17.16 -7.95 35.26
N MET A 927 -16.99 -7.60 34.00
CA MET A 927 -18.05 -7.66 33.00
C MET A 927 -18.21 -9.07 32.50
N CYS A 928 -19.46 -9.48 32.24
CA CYS A 928 -19.70 -10.72 31.53
C CYS A 928 -19.19 -10.59 30.08
N MET A 929 -18.17 -11.37 29.73
CA MET A 929 -17.52 -11.32 28.40
C MET A 929 -18.36 -11.95 27.27
N ILE A 930 -19.67 -12.15 27.51
CA ILE A 930 -20.66 -12.51 26.48
C ILE A 930 -21.51 -11.29 26.13
N CYS A 931 -22.14 -10.64 27.11
CA CYS A 931 -22.97 -9.46 26.85
C CYS A 931 -22.16 -8.17 26.74
N PHE A 932 -21.05 -8.04 27.48
CA PHE A 932 -20.24 -6.81 27.63
C PHE A 932 -21.01 -5.59 28.19
N THR A 933 -22.30 -5.74 28.51
CA THR A 933 -23.17 -4.65 28.96
C THR A 933 -23.35 -4.59 30.47
N GLU A 934 -23.23 -5.72 31.17
CA GLU A 934 -23.48 -5.82 32.61
C GLU A 934 -22.34 -6.54 33.37
N ALA A 935 -22.11 -6.10 34.61
CA ALA A 935 -21.18 -6.73 35.54
C ALA A 935 -21.73 -8.09 36.00
N LEU A 936 -20.85 -9.00 36.41
CA LEU A 936 -21.24 -10.33 36.88
C LEU A 936 -22.18 -10.28 38.09
N SER A 937 -22.07 -9.26 38.96
CA SER A 937 -23.00 -9.08 40.08
C SER A 937 -24.42 -8.65 39.68
N CYS A 938 -24.62 -8.13 38.47
CA CYS A 938 -25.90 -7.55 38.04
C CYS A 938 -26.93 -8.58 37.57
N ALA A 939 -26.55 -9.84 37.39
CA ALA A 939 -27.45 -10.93 37.03
C ALA A 939 -26.94 -12.27 37.61
N PRO A 940 -27.76 -13.32 37.68
CA PRO A 940 -27.36 -14.62 38.18
C PRO A 940 -26.24 -15.21 37.32
N ALA A 941 -25.12 -15.56 37.94
CA ALA A 941 -23.90 -16.00 37.26
C ALA A 941 -23.53 -17.44 37.63
N ILE A 942 -22.85 -18.12 36.72
CA ILE A 942 -22.37 -19.50 36.90
C ILE A 942 -20.86 -19.55 36.66
N GLN A 943 -20.14 -20.35 37.44
CA GLN A 943 -18.72 -20.64 37.22
C GLN A 943 -18.60 -21.90 36.37
N LEU A 944 -18.07 -21.76 35.17
CA LEU A 944 -17.76 -22.90 34.32
C LEU A 944 -16.63 -23.73 34.93
N LYS A 945 -16.52 -24.99 34.52
CA LYS A 945 -15.42 -25.89 34.95
C LYS A 945 -14.01 -25.32 34.72
N CYS A 946 -13.83 -24.43 33.74
CA CYS A 946 -12.57 -23.74 33.49
C CYS A 946 -12.24 -22.60 34.49
N GLY A 947 -13.14 -22.32 35.44
CA GLY A 947 -12.99 -21.28 36.48
C GLY A 947 -13.55 -19.91 36.10
N HIS A 948 -13.97 -19.72 34.85
CA HIS A 948 -14.56 -18.47 34.35
C HIS A 948 -16.04 -18.33 34.70
N VAL A 949 -16.46 -17.12 35.01
CA VAL A 949 -17.80 -16.78 35.46
C VAL A 949 -18.52 -15.97 34.38
N PHE A 950 -19.76 -16.37 34.07
CA PHE A 950 -20.63 -15.71 33.10
C PHE A 950 -22.07 -15.69 33.60
N HIS A 951 -22.88 -14.75 33.10
CA HIS A 951 -24.33 -14.79 33.39
C HIS A 951 -24.96 -16.06 32.80
N LEU A 952 -25.87 -16.69 33.56
CA LEU A 952 -26.55 -17.91 33.10
C LEU A 952 -27.33 -17.68 31.81
N HIS A 953 -28.07 -16.57 31.73
CA HIS A 953 -28.87 -16.25 30.55
C HIS A 953 -27.98 -16.04 29.32
N CYS A 954 -26.81 -15.42 29.48
CA CYS A 954 -25.83 -15.22 28.41
C CYS A 954 -25.35 -16.54 27.83
N CYS A 955 -24.94 -17.48 28.70
CA CYS A 955 -24.53 -18.82 28.27
C CYS A 955 -25.66 -19.56 27.55
N LYS A 956 -26.90 -19.49 28.06
CA LYS A 956 -28.07 -20.11 27.42
C LYS A 956 -28.32 -19.51 26.03
N THR A 957 -28.32 -18.19 25.89
CA THR A 957 -28.55 -17.52 24.59
C THR A 957 -27.50 -17.89 23.56
N VAL A 958 -26.21 -17.96 23.94
CA VAL A 958 -25.12 -18.38 23.03
C VAL A 958 -25.32 -19.82 22.55
N LEU A 959 -25.59 -20.75 23.48
CA LEU A 959 -25.81 -22.15 23.13
C LEU A 959 -27.09 -22.38 22.30
N MET A 960 -28.15 -21.58 22.53
CA MET A 960 -29.39 -21.64 21.75
C MET A 960 -29.23 -21.08 20.34
N LYS A 961 -28.45 -19.99 20.16
CA LYS A 961 -28.19 -19.39 18.84
C LYS A 961 -27.22 -20.21 17.98
N ARG A 962 -26.40 -21.07 18.59
CA ARG A 962 -25.41 -21.95 17.92
C ARG A 962 -24.37 -21.16 17.11
N TRP A 963 -24.13 -21.51 15.86
CA TRP A 963 -23.13 -20.90 14.98
C TRP A 963 -23.75 -19.89 14.02
N ALA A 964 -22.94 -18.92 13.59
CA ALA A 964 -23.31 -17.96 12.55
C ALA A 964 -22.99 -18.54 11.16
N GLY A 965 -23.90 -18.32 10.20
CA GLY A 965 -23.75 -18.81 8.82
C GLY A 965 -24.20 -20.27 8.60
N PRO A 966 -24.11 -20.77 7.35
CA PRO A 966 -24.59 -22.10 6.98
C PRO A 966 -23.65 -23.23 7.43
N ARG A 967 -22.34 -22.97 7.48
CA ARG A 967 -21.32 -23.94 7.89
C ARG A 967 -21.40 -24.21 9.40
N ILE A 968 -21.46 -25.49 9.76
CA ILE A 968 -21.38 -25.92 11.16
C ILE A 968 -20.00 -25.55 11.73
N THR A 969 -20.00 -24.70 12.76
CA THR A 969 -18.80 -24.39 13.55
C THR A 969 -19.11 -24.53 15.04
N PHE A 970 -18.09 -24.83 15.84
CA PHE A 970 -18.26 -25.11 17.27
C PHE A 970 -17.58 -24.07 18.17
N SER A 971 -17.27 -22.89 17.64
CA SER A 971 -16.64 -21.81 18.42
C SER A 971 -17.57 -21.27 19.52
N PHE A 972 -18.89 -21.36 19.34
CA PHE A 972 -19.90 -20.90 20.29
C PHE A 972 -19.99 -21.75 21.57
N SER A 973 -19.54 -23.01 21.53
CA SER A 973 -19.50 -23.90 22.70
C SER A 973 -18.20 -23.77 23.51
N LEU A 974 -17.32 -22.83 23.13
CA LEU A 974 -16.06 -22.55 23.81
C LEU A 974 -16.19 -21.31 24.70
N CYS A 975 -15.53 -21.33 25.86
CA CYS A 975 -15.43 -20.20 26.77
C CYS A 975 -14.86 -18.97 26.02
N PRO A 976 -15.56 -17.82 26.03
CA PRO A 976 -15.08 -16.60 25.37
C PRO A 976 -13.66 -16.19 25.75
N ILE A 977 -13.24 -16.50 26.99
CA ILE A 977 -11.97 -16.06 27.56
C ILE A 977 -10.85 -17.07 27.28
N CYS A 978 -10.94 -18.30 27.80
CA CYS A 978 -9.87 -19.31 27.70
C CYS A 978 -10.01 -20.31 26.54
N LYS A 979 -11.12 -20.28 25.80
CA LYS A 979 -11.42 -21.21 24.70
C LYS A 979 -11.52 -22.69 25.10
N SER A 980 -11.64 -23.01 26.39
CA SER A 980 -12.02 -24.35 26.86
C SER A 980 -13.52 -24.61 26.65
N ASN A 981 -13.95 -25.87 26.58
CA ASN A 981 -15.38 -26.19 26.42
C ASN A 981 -16.22 -25.59 27.57
N ILE A 982 -17.38 -25.03 27.23
CA ILE A 982 -18.38 -24.59 28.21
C ILE A 982 -18.98 -25.85 28.83
N GLU A 983 -18.69 -26.06 30.11
CA GLU A 983 -19.20 -27.19 30.89
C GLU A 983 -19.77 -26.67 32.22
N HIS A 984 -21.06 -26.95 32.46
CA HIS A 984 -21.77 -26.67 33.72
C HIS A 984 -23.02 -27.56 33.81
N ASP A 985 -23.40 -28.03 35.00
CA ASP A 985 -24.52 -28.98 35.18
C ASP A 985 -25.85 -28.41 34.67
N VAL A 986 -26.12 -27.13 34.94
CA VAL A 986 -27.34 -26.42 34.51
C VAL A 986 -27.43 -26.28 32.98
N LEU A 987 -26.32 -26.43 32.25
CA LEU A 987 -26.26 -26.33 30.79
C LEU A 987 -26.26 -27.68 30.09
N LYS A 988 -26.23 -28.80 30.84
CA LYS A 988 -26.05 -30.16 30.29
C LYS A 988 -27.10 -30.54 29.25
N GLU A 989 -28.35 -30.13 29.43
CA GLU A 989 -29.44 -30.36 28.48
C GLU A 989 -29.21 -29.64 27.14
N LEU A 990 -28.63 -28.44 27.16
CA LEU A 990 -28.31 -27.67 25.95
C LEU A 990 -27.01 -28.14 25.29
N LEU A 991 -26.06 -28.65 26.08
CA LEU A 991 -24.76 -29.13 25.59
C LEU A 991 -24.83 -30.53 24.99
N ALA A 992 -25.71 -31.41 25.48
CA ALA A 992 -25.87 -32.77 24.95
C ALA A 992 -26.08 -32.84 23.41
N PRO A 993 -27.04 -32.11 22.80
CA PRO A 993 -27.21 -32.12 21.34
C PRO A 993 -26.05 -31.49 20.58
N VAL A 994 -25.34 -30.52 21.19
CA VAL A 994 -24.15 -29.90 20.58
C VAL A 994 -22.99 -30.91 20.55
N GLN A 995 -22.80 -31.68 21.62
CA GLN A 995 -21.77 -32.71 21.69
C GLN A 995 -22.05 -33.88 20.74
N GLU A 996 -23.30 -34.28 20.60
CA GLU A 996 -23.72 -35.30 19.64
C GLU A 996 -23.39 -34.87 18.20
N LEU A 997 -23.73 -33.63 17.84
CA LEU A 997 -23.40 -33.06 16.54
C LEU A 997 -21.89 -32.94 16.32
N PHE A 998 -21.14 -32.51 17.33
CA PHE A 998 -19.67 -32.41 17.27
C PHE A 998 -19.04 -33.78 16.97
N ASN A 999 -19.46 -34.81 17.71
CA ASN A 999 -18.95 -36.17 17.54
C ASN A 999 -19.33 -36.75 16.16
N ASP A 1000 -20.54 -36.47 15.66
CA ASP A 1000 -20.98 -36.92 14.32
C ASP A 1000 -20.15 -36.27 13.20
N VAL A 1001 -19.93 -34.95 13.27
CA VAL A 1001 -19.13 -34.21 12.28
C VAL A 1001 -17.66 -34.63 12.35
N GLN A 1002 -17.07 -34.72 13.55
CA GLN A 1002 -15.68 -35.14 13.75
C GLN A 1002 -15.41 -36.54 13.17
N ARG A 1003 -16.31 -37.49 13.44
CA ARG A 1003 -16.22 -38.85 12.90
C ARG A 1003 -16.28 -38.86 11.38
N LYS A 1004 -17.21 -38.11 10.78
CA LYS A 1004 -17.35 -38.02 9.31
C LYS A 1004 -16.14 -37.33 8.66
N ALA A 1005 -15.61 -36.27 9.27
CA ALA A 1005 -14.47 -35.53 8.78
C ALA A 1005 -13.20 -36.39 8.80
N LEU A 1006 -12.98 -37.14 9.88
CA LEU A 1006 -11.90 -38.12 9.98
C LEU A 1006 -12.00 -39.19 8.89
N LEU A 1007 -13.12 -39.89 8.78
CA LEU A 1007 -13.36 -40.90 7.74
C LEU A 1007 -13.06 -40.36 6.33
N ARG A 1008 -13.41 -39.10 6.06
CA ARG A 1008 -13.12 -38.45 4.79
C ARG A 1008 -11.63 -38.19 4.58
N LEU A 1009 -10.92 -37.75 5.62
CA LEU A 1009 -9.48 -37.55 5.60
C LEU A 1009 -8.72 -38.87 5.36
N GLU A 1010 -9.21 -39.97 5.93
CA GLU A 1010 -8.67 -41.32 5.71
C GLU A 1010 -8.88 -41.76 4.25
N TYR A 1011 -10.09 -41.55 3.71
CA TYR A 1011 -10.42 -41.89 2.33
C TYR A 1011 -9.59 -41.11 1.31
N GLU A 1012 -9.28 -39.84 1.57
CA GLU A 1012 -8.42 -39.02 0.71
C GLU A 1012 -6.91 -39.31 0.87
N GLY A 1013 -6.52 -40.23 1.77
CA GLY A 1013 -5.13 -40.62 1.98
C GLY A 1013 -4.27 -39.53 2.65
N LEU A 1014 -4.88 -38.55 3.32
CA LEU A 1014 -4.19 -37.38 3.86
C LEU A 1014 -3.78 -37.49 5.34
N LEU A 1015 -3.92 -38.68 5.94
CA LEU A 1015 -3.49 -38.95 7.32
C LEU A 1015 -1.99 -38.71 7.54
N SER A 1016 -1.16 -38.91 6.51
CA SER A 1016 0.29 -38.71 6.53
C SER A 1016 0.72 -37.35 5.98
N SER A 1017 -0.19 -36.39 5.83
CA SER A 1017 0.15 -35.06 5.31
C SER A 1017 1.14 -34.32 6.20
N ASP A 1018 1.99 -33.49 5.59
CA ASP A 1018 3.02 -32.71 6.30
C ASP A 1018 2.45 -31.87 7.45
N ALA A 1019 1.20 -31.42 7.34
CA ALA A 1019 0.50 -30.66 8.37
C ALA A 1019 0.27 -31.44 9.69
N ILE A 1020 0.21 -32.78 9.63
CA ILE A 1020 0.00 -33.70 10.76
C ILE A 1020 1.33 -34.33 11.19
N ALA A 1021 2.22 -34.63 10.24
CA ALA A 1021 3.48 -35.32 10.48
C ALA A 1021 4.61 -34.41 11.01
N THR A 1022 4.57 -33.10 10.71
CA THR A 1022 5.67 -32.18 11.05
C THR A 1022 5.67 -31.80 12.54
N PRO A 1023 6.74 -32.10 13.30
CA PRO A 1023 6.87 -31.69 14.70
C PRO A 1023 6.83 -30.15 14.83
N GLY A 1024 5.92 -29.65 15.67
CA GLY A 1024 5.72 -28.20 15.89
C GLY A 1024 4.67 -27.53 14.99
N GLY A 1025 4.08 -28.26 14.03
CA GLY A 1025 2.94 -27.79 13.24
C GLY A 1025 1.65 -27.65 14.07
N ARG A 1026 0.74 -26.75 13.64
CA ARG A 1026 -0.54 -26.45 14.34
C ARG A 1026 -1.39 -27.70 14.63
N PHE A 1027 -1.30 -28.72 13.79
CA PHE A 1027 -2.09 -29.96 13.89
C PHE A 1027 -1.21 -31.21 14.05
N TYR A 1028 0.01 -31.07 14.56
CA TYR A 1028 0.91 -32.19 14.82
C TYR A 1028 0.24 -33.25 15.70
N ASN A 1029 0.20 -34.51 15.23
CA ASN A 1029 -0.51 -35.64 15.87
C ASN A 1029 -2.02 -35.40 16.15
N ASN A 1030 -2.67 -34.47 15.44
CA ASN A 1030 -4.10 -34.19 15.63
C ASN A 1030 -4.86 -34.15 14.29
N ALA A 1031 -5.03 -35.32 13.69
CA ALA A 1031 -5.76 -35.51 12.43
C ALA A 1031 -7.23 -35.06 12.51
N ALA A 1032 -7.87 -35.18 13.68
CA ALA A 1032 -9.26 -34.79 13.85
C ALA A 1032 -9.45 -33.27 13.77
N ALA A 1033 -8.58 -32.50 14.41
CA ALA A 1033 -8.61 -31.05 14.31
C ALA A 1033 -8.26 -30.56 12.89
N TYR A 1034 -7.32 -31.22 12.21
CA TYR A 1034 -7.00 -30.92 10.81
C TYR A 1034 -8.20 -31.17 9.88
N ALA A 1035 -8.89 -32.31 10.03
CA ALA A 1035 -10.07 -32.64 9.23
C ALA A 1035 -11.23 -31.65 9.45
N MET A 1036 -11.47 -31.25 10.71
CA MET A 1036 -12.52 -30.29 11.06
C MET A 1036 -12.24 -28.86 10.54
N ASP A 1037 -10.96 -28.48 10.43
CA ASP A 1037 -10.54 -27.19 9.87
C ASP A 1037 -10.66 -27.20 8.32
N ARG A 1038 -10.25 -28.31 7.69
CA ARG A 1038 -10.21 -28.50 6.22
C ARG A 1038 -11.58 -28.66 5.58
N TYR A 1039 -12.51 -29.36 6.19
CA TYR A 1039 -13.80 -29.72 5.59
C TYR A 1039 -14.96 -28.85 6.12
N ALA A 1040 -15.93 -28.57 5.26
CA ALA A 1040 -17.17 -27.89 5.59
C ALA A 1040 -18.32 -28.89 5.69
N TYR A 1041 -19.06 -28.82 6.79
CA TYR A 1041 -20.27 -29.61 7.03
C TYR A 1041 -21.48 -28.70 7.25
N TYR A 1042 -22.65 -29.17 6.82
CA TYR A 1042 -23.92 -28.45 6.85
C TYR A 1042 -25.01 -29.34 7.42
N VAL A 1043 -26.05 -28.76 8.03
CA VAL A 1043 -27.23 -29.50 8.52
C VAL A 1043 -28.27 -29.55 7.42
N CYS A 1044 -28.67 -30.75 6.99
CA CYS A 1044 -29.71 -30.88 5.99
C CYS A 1044 -31.08 -30.52 6.56
N TYR A 1045 -31.79 -29.58 5.93
CA TYR A 1045 -33.13 -29.14 6.35
C TYR A 1045 -34.17 -30.28 6.39
N LYS A 1046 -34.10 -31.23 5.45
CA LYS A 1046 -35.10 -32.32 5.36
C LYS A 1046 -34.89 -33.43 6.39
N CYS A 1047 -33.65 -33.88 6.60
CA CYS A 1047 -33.36 -35.03 7.47
C CYS A 1047 -32.63 -34.66 8.77
N ASN A 1048 -32.29 -33.39 8.99
CA ASN A 1048 -31.53 -32.86 10.13
C ASN A 1048 -30.16 -33.54 10.38
N LYS A 1049 -29.61 -34.25 9.39
CA LYS A 1049 -28.28 -34.88 9.49
C LYS A 1049 -27.20 -33.96 8.93
N ALA A 1050 -26.01 -34.00 9.55
CA ALA A 1050 -24.84 -33.32 9.03
C ALA A 1050 -24.32 -34.00 7.75
N TYR A 1051 -24.02 -33.24 6.71
CA TYR A 1051 -23.46 -33.73 5.44
C TYR A 1051 -22.28 -32.87 4.99
N TYR A 1052 -21.41 -33.48 4.18
CA TYR A 1052 -20.23 -32.84 3.62
C TYR A 1052 -20.62 -31.89 2.48
N GLY A 1053 -20.09 -30.66 2.51
CA GLY A 1053 -20.36 -29.64 1.48
C GLY A 1053 -19.10 -28.98 0.92
N GLY A 1054 -17.99 -29.72 0.87
CA GLY A 1054 -16.74 -29.29 0.25
C GLY A 1054 -15.64 -28.92 1.25
N GLU A 1055 -14.52 -28.39 0.72
CA GLU A 1055 -13.45 -27.86 1.55
C GLU A 1055 -13.80 -26.46 2.08
N ALA A 1056 -13.41 -26.19 3.33
CA ALA A 1056 -13.71 -24.97 4.06
C ALA A 1056 -13.16 -23.68 3.41
N ARG A 1057 -12.08 -23.77 2.64
CA ARG A 1057 -11.46 -22.62 1.97
C ARG A 1057 -12.32 -22.00 0.87
N CYS A 1058 -13.25 -22.77 0.30
CA CYS A 1058 -14.16 -22.26 -0.72
C CYS A 1058 -15.23 -21.33 -0.13
N ASP A 1059 -15.43 -21.33 1.20
CA ASP A 1059 -16.57 -20.72 1.90
C ASP A 1059 -16.26 -19.36 2.58
N ALA A 1060 -15.08 -18.77 2.30
CA ALA A 1060 -14.54 -17.66 3.10
C ALA A 1060 -15.33 -16.33 3.04
N GLU A 1061 -16.36 -16.22 2.18
CA GLU A 1061 -17.08 -14.95 1.92
C GLU A 1061 -18.62 -15.11 1.78
N VAL A 1062 -19.22 -16.19 2.32
CA VAL A 1062 -20.69 -16.35 2.32
C VAL A 1062 -21.33 -15.45 3.38
N SER A 1063 -22.35 -14.68 2.97
CA SER A 1063 -23.12 -13.75 3.82
C SER A 1063 -23.81 -14.46 5.00
N GLU A 1064 -23.96 -13.77 6.14
CA GLU A 1064 -24.69 -14.29 7.31
C GLU A 1064 -26.18 -14.56 7.03
N ASN A 1065 -26.74 -13.95 5.98
CA ASN A 1065 -28.12 -14.13 5.54
C ASN A 1065 -28.21 -15.22 4.48
N TYR A 1066 -28.55 -16.45 4.89
CA TYR A 1066 -28.85 -17.57 4.01
C TYR A 1066 -30.20 -18.19 4.38
N ASP A 1067 -30.86 -18.82 3.40
CA ASP A 1067 -32.09 -19.57 3.65
C ASP A 1067 -31.76 -21.01 4.07
N PRO A 1068 -32.08 -21.44 5.31
CA PRO A 1068 -31.82 -22.81 5.75
C PRO A 1068 -32.53 -23.88 4.91
N THR A 1069 -33.60 -23.55 4.20
CA THR A 1069 -34.35 -24.50 3.36
C THR A 1069 -33.58 -24.99 2.14
N GLU A 1070 -32.57 -24.22 1.69
CA GLU A 1070 -31.73 -24.57 0.56
C GLU A 1070 -30.65 -25.61 0.91
N LEU A 1071 -30.31 -25.77 2.20
CA LEU A 1071 -29.33 -26.74 2.68
C LEU A 1071 -29.90 -28.16 2.66
N VAL A 1072 -29.73 -28.86 1.55
CA VAL A 1072 -30.24 -30.23 1.37
C VAL A 1072 -29.09 -31.16 0.98
N CYS A 1073 -28.89 -32.23 1.75
CA CYS A 1073 -27.85 -33.21 1.44
C CYS A 1073 -28.16 -33.96 0.14
N GLY A 1074 -27.14 -34.56 -0.49
CA GLY A 1074 -27.32 -35.34 -1.73
C GLY A 1074 -28.43 -36.39 -1.65
N GLY A 1075 -28.58 -37.08 -0.51
CA GLY A 1075 -29.64 -38.07 -0.31
C GLY A 1075 -31.06 -37.49 -0.13
N CYS A 1076 -31.20 -36.19 0.12
CA CYS A 1076 -32.46 -35.47 0.25
C CYS A 1076 -32.73 -34.50 -0.91
N SER A 1077 -31.69 -34.22 -1.72
CA SER A 1077 -31.79 -33.54 -3.01
C SER A 1077 -32.56 -34.45 -3.97
N ASP A 1078 -33.39 -33.86 -4.84
CA ASP A 1078 -34.54 -34.52 -5.49
C ASP A 1078 -34.19 -35.70 -6.42
N VAL A 1079 -33.87 -36.86 -5.84
CA VAL A 1079 -33.68 -38.16 -6.51
C VAL A 1079 -34.97 -38.71 -7.12
N ALA A 1080 -36.13 -38.08 -6.89
CA ALA A 1080 -37.40 -38.53 -7.47
C ALA A 1080 -37.53 -38.24 -8.97
N ARG A 1081 -36.75 -37.28 -9.52
CA ARG A 1081 -36.69 -37.00 -10.96
C ARG A 1081 -35.50 -37.65 -11.68
N ALA A 1082 -34.50 -38.16 -10.96
CA ALA A 1082 -33.41 -38.91 -11.53
C ALA A 1082 -33.89 -40.33 -11.86
N GLN A 1083 -33.82 -40.77 -13.12
CA GLN A 1083 -34.07 -42.18 -13.45
C GLN A 1083 -33.03 -43.05 -12.74
N MET A 1084 -33.45 -43.69 -11.65
CA MET A 1084 -32.62 -44.63 -10.90
C MET A 1084 -32.22 -45.78 -11.82
N CYS A 1085 -30.91 -45.98 -12.00
CA CYS A 1085 -30.43 -47.03 -12.87
C CYS A 1085 -30.78 -48.40 -12.24
N PRO A 1086 -31.52 -49.28 -12.94
CA PRO A 1086 -31.89 -50.59 -12.40
C PRO A 1086 -30.70 -51.48 -12.06
N LYS A 1087 -29.52 -51.22 -12.66
CA LYS A 1087 -28.29 -51.99 -12.46
C LYS A 1087 -27.34 -51.41 -11.41
N HIS A 1088 -27.33 -50.09 -11.23
CA HIS A 1088 -26.27 -49.40 -10.48
C HIS A 1088 -26.76 -48.42 -9.39
N GLY A 1089 -28.06 -48.36 -9.12
CA GLY A 1089 -28.61 -47.53 -8.04
C GLY A 1089 -28.16 -46.07 -8.11
N THR A 1090 -27.61 -45.57 -7.01
CA THR A 1090 -27.06 -44.19 -6.87
C THR A 1090 -25.54 -44.13 -7.02
N ASP A 1091 -24.86 -45.25 -7.20
CA ASP A 1091 -23.40 -45.34 -7.02
C ASP A 1091 -22.61 -44.60 -8.11
N PHE A 1092 -23.21 -44.39 -9.28
CA PHE A 1092 -22.64 -43.61 -10.39
C PHE A 1092 -23.55 -42.45 -10.79
N LEU A 1093 -24.31 -41.89 -9.84
CA LEU A 1093 -25.18 -40.75 -10.10
C LEU A 1093 -24.34 -39.48 -10.32
N GLU A 1094 -24.39 -38.95 -11.53
CA GLU A 1094 -23.70 -37.71 -11.88
C GLU A 1094 -24.66 -36.52 -11.78
N TYR A 1095 -24.12 -35.35 -11.42
CA TYR A 1095 -24.85 -34.08 -11.41
C TYR A 1095 -24.33 -33.14 -12.48
N LYS A 1096 -25.21 -32.30 -13.00
CA LYS A 1096 -24.87 -31.18 -13.88
C LYS A 1096 -24.32 -30.03 -13.04
N CYS A 1097 -23.33 -29.32 -13.55
CA CYS A 1097 -22.94 -28.03 -13.00
C CYS A 1097 -24.13 -27.05 -13.04
N ARG A 1098 -24.48 -26.43 -11.90
CA ARG A 1098 -25.59 -25.48 -11.82
C ARG A 1098 -25.50 -24.38 -12.89
N TYR A 1099 -24.29 -23.92 -13.19
CA TYR A 1099 -24.02 -22.75 -14.01
C TYR A 1099 -23.59 -23.04 -15.46
N CYS A 1100 -23.48 -24.30 -15.89
CA CYS A 1100 -23.21 -24.62 -17.29
C CYS A 1100 -23.64 -26.04 -17.67
N CYS A 1101 -23.57 -26.38 -18.95
CA CYS A 1101 -23.81 -27.72 -19.49
C CYS A 1101 -22.53 -28.56 -19.40
N SER A 1102 -22.02 -28.78 -18.19
CA SER A 1102 -20.90 -29.70 -17.93
C SER A 1102 -21.21 -30.59 -16.74
N VAL A 1103 -20.56 -31.76 -16.66
CA VAL A 1103 -20.66 -32.64 -15.48
C VAL A 1103 -19.98 -31.96 -14.30
N ALA A 1104 -20.62 -31.99 -13.15
CA ALA A 1104 -20.08 -31.44 -11.93
C ALA A 1104 -18.99 -32.34 -11.35
N VAL A 1105 -17.94 -31.70 -10.83
CA VAL A 1105 -16.80 -32.34 -10.16
C VAL A 1105 -16.77 -31.94 -8.69
N PHE A 1106 -17.20 -30.71 -8.39
CA PHE A 1106 -17.23 -30.14 -7.05
C PHE A 1106 -18.67 -29.97 -6.55
N PHE A 1107 -18.85 -30.13 -5.25
CA PHE A 1107 -20.08 -29.78 -4.55
C PHE A 1107 -19.70 -28.84 -3.41
N CYS A 1108 -20.06 -27.57 -3.55
CA CYS A 1108 -19.65 -26.49 -2.67
C CYS A 1108 -20.87 -25.81 -2.06
N PHE A 1109 -20.66 -25.13 -0.92
CA PHE A 1109 -21.69 -24.40 -0.16
C PHE A 1109 -22.83 -25.27 0.36
N GLY A 1110 -22.66 -26.60 0.29
CA GLY A 1110 -23.69 -27.57 0.64
C GLY A 1110 -24.93 -27.57 -0.26
N THR A 1111 -24.98 -26.75 -1.32
CA THR A 1111 -26.18 -26.60 -2.16
C THR A 1111 -25.90 -26.70 -3.66
N THR A 1112 -24.65 -26.51 -4.07
CA THR A 1112 -24.35 -26.18 -5.47
C THR A 1112 -23.27 -27.05 -6.08
N HIS A 1113 -23.60 -27.67 -7.22
CA HIS A 1113 -22.68 -28.48 -8.00
C HIS A 1113 -21.93 -27.63 -9.05
N PHE A 1114 -20.60 -27.76 -9.10
CA PHE A 1114 -19.72 -27.03 -10.03
C PHE A 1114 -18.87 -27.98 -10.87
N CYS A 1115 -18.66 -27.65 -12.15
CA CYS A 1115 -17.52 -28.17 -12.92
C CYS A 1115 -16.25 -27.38 -12.56
N ASN A 1116 -15.06 -27.90 -12.91
CA ASN A 1116 -13.79 -27.24 -12.55
C ASN A 1116 -13.72 -25.76 -12.96
N PRO A 1117 -14.02 -25.37 -14.22
CA PRO A 1117 -13.84 -23.97 -14.61
C PRO A 1117 -14.87 -23.03 -13.97
N CYS A 1118 -16.09 -23.50 -13.65
CA CYS A 1118 -17.06 -22.70 -12.90
C CYS A 1118 -16.71 -22.63 -11.42
N HIS A 1119 -16.07 -23.66 -10.87
CA HIS A 1119 -15.55 -23.63 -9.51
C HIS A 1119 -14.39 -22.63 -9.37
N ASP A 1120 -13.48 -22.55 -10.34
CA ASP A 1120 -12.37 -21.58 -10.30
C ASP A 1120 -12.83 -20.11 -10.36
N ASP A 1121 -14.04 -19.88 -10.87
CA ASP A 1121 -14.64 -18.56 -11.07
C ASP A 1121 -15.94 -18.39 -10.26
N PHE A 1122 -16.08 -19.17 -9.18
CA PHE A 1122 -17.35 -19.29 -8.46
C PHE A 1122 -17.87 -17.95 -7.96
N GLN A 1123 -17.00 -17.04 -7.49
CA GLN A 1123 -17.37 -15.72 -6.98
C GLN A 1123 -18.15 -14.88 -7.99
N ARG A 1124 -17.78 -14.91 -9.27
CA ARG A 1124 -18.54 -14.18 -10.31
C ARG A 1124 -19.82 -14.92 -10.63
N VAL A 1125 -19.71 -16.22 -10.86
CA VAL A 1125 -20.79 -17.02 -11.44
C VAL A 1125 -21.95 -17.22 -10.45
N THR A 1126 -21.70 -17.29 -9.13
CA THR A 1126 -22.75 -17.37 -8.11
C THR A 1126 -23.49 -16.06 -7.88
N ASN A 1127 -22.84 -14.93 -8.15
CA ASN A 1127 -23.40 -13.58 -7.95
C ASN A 1127 -24.22 -13.08 -9.15
N LEU A 1128 -24.21 -13.79 -10.28
CA LEU A 1128 -25.07 -13.47 -11.43
C LEU A 1128 -26.53 -13.81 -11.12
N PRO A 1129 -27.48 -12.88 -11.34
CA PRO A 1129 -28.90 -13.19 -11.21
C PRO A 1129 -29.30 -14.27 -12.23
N LYS A 1130 -30.26 -15.13 -11.87
CA LYS A 1130 -30.68 -16.26 -12.72
C LYS A 1130 -31.04 -15.87 -14.15
N ASN A 1131 -31.53 -14.65 -14.36
CA ASN A 1131 -31.95 -14.14 -15.66
C ASN A 1131 -30.78 -13.80 -16.60
N GLU A 1132 -29.57 -13.59 -16.05
CA GLU A 1132 -28.34 -13.27 -16.79
C GLU A 1132 -27.47 -14.51 -17.04
N LEU A 1133 -27.89 -15.69 -16.56
CA LEU A 1133 -27.18 -16.93 -16.84
C LEU A 1133 -27.42 -17.39 -18.28
N PRO A 1134 -26.40 -17.94 -18.97
CA PRO A 1134 -26.51 -18.38 -20.35
C PRO A 1134 -27.56 -19.50 -20.49
N GLN A 1135 -28.28 -19.48 -21.60
CA GLN A 1135 -29.23 -20.54 -21.93
C GLN A 1135 -28.49 -21.74 -22.54
N CYS A 1136 -29.13 -22.91 -22.49
CA CYS A 1136 -28.55 -24.09 -23.14
C CYS A 1136 -28.44 -23.85 -24.65
N PRO A 1137 -27.26 -24.05 -25.27
CA PRO A 1137 -26.03 -24.64 -24.71
C PRO A 1137 -25.15 -23.65 -23.92
N ALA A 1138 -24.96 -23.93 -22.63
CA ALA A 1138 -24.20 -23.08 -21.72
C ALA A 1138 -22.80 -23.64 -21.49
N GLY A 1139 -21.77 -22.84 -21.74
CA GLY A 1139 -20.37 -23.14 -21.45
C GLY A 1139 -19.97 -22.73 -20.04
N PRO A 1140 -18.83 -23.22 -19.53
CA PRO A 1140 -18.33 -22.82 -18.22
C PRO A 1140 -18.07 -21.31 -18.09
N LYS A 1141 -17.99 -20.79 -16.86
CA LYS A 1141 -17.77 -19.35 -16.55
C LYS A 1141 -18.83 -18.40 -17.13
N ALA A 1142 -20.09 -18.85 -17.16
CA ALA A 1142 -21.23 -18.09 -17.71
C ALA A 1142 -21.07 -17.69 -19.18
N LYS A 1143 -20.40 -18.52 -19.98
CA LYS A 1143 -20.22 -18.29 -21.42
C LYS A 1143 -21.37 -18.92 -22.22
N GLN A 1144 -22.01 -18.14 -23.10
CA GLN A 1144 -22.96 -18.69 -24.07
C GLN A 1144 -22.18 -19.44 -25.17
N LEU A 1145 -22.56 -20.68 -25.49
CA LEU A 1145 -21.99 -21.43 -26.60
C LEU A 1145 -22.84 -21.24 -27.87
N ASP A 1146 -22.19 -21.38 -29.03
CA ASP A 1146 -22.82 -21.34 -30.34
C ASP A 1146 -23.43 -22.70 -30.69
N GLY A 1147 -24.65 -22.72 -31.24
CA GLY A 1147 -25.38 -23.92 -31.66
C GLY A 1147 -26.66 -24.19 -30.85
N GLU A 1148 -27.45 -25.18 -31.27
CA GLU A 1148 -28.71 -25.57 -30.60
C GLU A 1148 -28.59 -26.87 -29.77
N GLU A 1149 -27.46 -27.57 -29.87
CA GLU A 1149 -27.27 -28.88 -29.21
C GLU A 1149 -26.56 -28.75 -27.85
N CYS A 1150 -27.16 -29.36 -26.81
CA CYS A 1150 -26.58 -29.36 -25.46
C CYS A 1150 -25.30 -30.23 -25.41
N PRO A 1151 -24.18 -29.72 -24.84
CA PRO A 1151 -22.95 -30.52 -24.64
C PRO A 1151 -23.13 -31.77 -23.78
N LEU A 1152 -24.20 -31.85 -22.98
CA LEU A 1152 -24.53 -33.02 -22.16
C LEU A 1152 -25.52 -33.97 -22.86
N HIS A 1153 -25.92 -33.66 -24.09
CA HIS A 1153 -26.92 -34.36 -24.92
C HIS A 1153 -28.19 -34.77 -24.17
N VAL A 1154 -28.62 -33.95 -23.20
CA VAL A 1154 -29.79 -34.21 -22.35
C VAL A 1154 -30.63 -32.94 -22.19
N LYS A 1155 -31.96 -33.10 -22.12
CA LYS A 1155 -32.86 -32.02 -21.74
C LYS A 1155 -32.79 -31.82 -20.23
N HIS A 1156 -32.38 -30.63 -19.82
CA HIS A 1156 -32.23 -30.25 -18.41
C HIS A 1156 -32.92 -28.90 -18.15
N PRO A 1157 -33.24 -28.57 -16.89
CA PRO A 1157 -33.78 -27.25 -16.53
C PRO A 1157 -32.81 -26.11 -16.87
N PRO A 1158 -33.29 -24.85 -16.86
CA PRO A 1158 -32.46 -23.68 -17.12
C PRO A 1158 -31.20 -23.61 -16.26
N THR A 1159 -30.16 -22.96 -16.78
CA THR A 1159 -28.93 -22.68 -16.04
C THR A 1159 -29.24 -21.88 -14.78
N GLY A 1160 -28.68 -22.29 -13.63
CA GLY A 1160 -29.02 -21.75 -12.31
C GLY A 1160 -29.82 -22.73 -11.42
N GLU A 1161 -30.18 -23.90 -11.95
CA GLU A 1161 -30.87 -24.96 -11.21
C GLU A 1161 -30.05 -26.26 -11.15
N GLU A 1162 -30.18 -26.95 -10.02
CA GLU A 1162 -29.55 -28.25 -9.77
C GLU A 1162 -30.25 -29.35 -10.58
N PHE A 1163 -29.46 -30.23 -11.21
CA PHE A 1163 -30.01 -31.31 -12.02
C PHE A 1163 -29.14 -32.56 -11.96
N ALA A 1164 -29.75 -33.67 -11.56
CA ALA A 1164 -29.13 -34.99 -11.61
C ALA A 1164 -29.19 -35.53 -13.05
N LEU A 1165 -28.04 -35.92 -13.59
CA LEU A 1165 -27.88 -36.42 -14.96
C LEU A 1165 -28.22 -37.91 -15.09
N GLY A 1166 -28.39 -38.62 -13.98
CA GLY A 1166 -28.59 -40.07 -13.94
C GLY A 1166 -27.26 -40.83 -13.82
N CYS A 1167 -27.28 -42.13 -14.11
CA CYS A 1167 -26.09 -42.98 -14.01
C CYS A 1167 -25.10 -42.70 -15.16
N GLY A 1168 -23.92 -42.16 -14.84
CA GLY A 1168 -22.88 -41.80 -15.80
C GLY A 1168 -22.41 -42.97 -16.67
N VAL A 1169 -22.35 -44.18 -16.10
CA VAL A 1169 -21.95 -45.41 -16.80
C VAL A 1169 -22.96 -45.79 -17.89
N CYS A 1170 -24.26 -45.73 -17.59
CA CYS A 1170 -25.29 -46.06 -18.57
C CYS A 1170 -25.44 -44.99 -19.65
N ARG A 1171 -25.16 -43.73 -19.32
CA ARG A 1171 -25.23 -42.62 -20.26
C ARG A 1171 -24.12 -42.68 -21.32
N ASN A 1172 -22.91 -43.09 -20.93
CA ASN A 1172 -21.78 -43.27 -21.84
C ASN A 1172 -21.88 -44.57 -22.69
N ALA A 1173 -22.72 -45.53 -22.29
CA ALA A 1173 -22.94 -46.77 -23.05
C ALA A 1173 -23.94 -46.59 -24.21
N HIS A 1174 -24.77 -45.53 -24.21
CA HIS A 1174 -25.68 -45.22 -25.30
C HIS A 1174 -25.01 -44.47 -26.48
N THR A 1175 -23.75 -44.07 -26.32
CA THR A 1175 -22.92 -43.40 -27.34
C THR A 1175 -21.87 -44.33 -27.98
N PHE A 1176 -21.91 -45.63 -27.70
CA PHE A 1176 -21.11 -46.67 -28.37
C PHE A 1176 -21.97 -47.59 -29.24
#